data_AF-A0A6L8EYQ5-F1
#
_entry.id   AF-A0A6L8EYQ5-F1
#
_cell.length_a   1.000
_cell.length_b   1.000
_cell.length_c   1.000
_cell.angle_alpha   90.00
_cell.angle_beta   90.00
_cell.angle_gamma   90.00
#
_symmetry.space_group_name_H-M   'P 1'
#
loop_
_entity.id
_entity.type
_entity.pdbx_description
1 polymer ?
#
loop_
_entity_poly.entity_id
_entity_poly.type
_entity_poly.pdbx_seq_one_letter_code
_entity_poly.pdbx_strand_id
1 'polypeptide(L)'
;MISFNHIPQYLCLTLILILIAFAAKPGGETPSGFAQEGLPFLKKYCFSCHAGDAPAAELALNVFSDDSSLIENRDVWDRVLDMVTTGYMPPAESEHHPTMEASDAFVAHIEAIFEHADRTAEPDPGRITVRRLNKVEYRNTVRDMLGVDFDPTENFPADDVGHGFDNIGDVLTMSPLLMERYLEAAEAIATRVILVDPPPPSKRYQRGSRLNPRHDDVPDQRFRRLDPTATEAWKSGPFTTGATFFKMFPDEEIIYKATLYVEPDSGTPVAETDPYSETAEAETDNETPIAEAESQTPVEVALFIQGAALAEVSPPEELARLVGVDPAADNGIKILKTFEITSRDPKKNQTVEYLVTGIPNIENAGIAMVKPTEGEPSAKLQIRVLWAEGPLDTRPDTQLEILACTPDIPQVEQTREVLTRLLRRGYRRPPTEAEVEQLVQFVGAIQADGAKWEAAIQQAIKVILCSPKFLFRLELDDRPQRPDPYPIDEFQLASRLSYFLWSSMPDDALFELAAQNQLTDNLEAQVKRMLADPKATELARDFGAQWLQIQRIATVTPDPERFPTFGRRLRAAMLKETELFVASILREDQSVLDLLDADYTFLNKELANHYGITDTQGNWMGQKKTVSGGEAIKGRAFQRVALQGASRGGILTHASVLTVTSNPTRTSPVKRGRWVLEQVLGSPPPPPPPDVPELEEDHDAITGTTLRERLEQHREDPACANCHAKMDPIGFALENYNAIGAFRTKEGGLEIDTTAELPDGTAFDGIADLKQILKDRKQQFVRCLTEKMLTYALGRGLEYYDRPTVDRIIAQLESEGYRSSILITAIVKSDPFRLRRGFLD
;
A
#
# COMPACT_ATOMS: atom_id res chain seq x y z
N MET A 1 56.72 -36.37 -49.21
CA MET A 1 56.18 -35.79 -47.96
C MET A 1 54.67 -35.80 -48.08
N ILE A 2 54.00 -36.34 -47.06
CA ILE A 2 52.75 -37.12 -47.18
C ILE A 2 51.53 -36.24 -47.49
N SER A 3 50.81 -36.64 -48.55
CA SER A 3 49.44 -36.25 -48.90
C SER A 3 48.41 -37.03 -48.08
N PHE A 4 47.33 -36.37 -47.64
CA PHE A 4 45.95 -36.85 -47.45
C PHE A 4 45.15 -35.60 -47.01
N ASN A 5 43.92 -35.31 -47.41
CA ASN A 5 43.08 -35.66 -48.55
C ASN A 5 41.83 -34.76 -48.38
N HIS A 6 41.22 -34.41 -49.50
CA HIS A 6 39.88 -33.84 -49.63
C HIS A 6 38.88 -34.17 -48.51
N ILE A 7 38.44 -33.15 -47.76
CA ILE A 7 37.09 -33.14 -47.17
C ILE A 7 36.16 -32.66 -48.30
N PRO A 8 35.15 -33.45 -48.73
CA PRO A 8 34.29 -33.05 -49.83
C PRO A 8 33.44 -31.84 -49.42
N GLN A 9 33.32 -30.84 -50.29
CA GLN A 9 32.41 -29.69 -50.12
C GLN A 9 30.95 -30.10 -49.81
N TYR A 10 30.58 -31.36 -50.08
CA TYR A 10 29.29 -31.94 -49.71
C TYR A 10 29.09 -32.08 -48.19
N LEU A 11 30.15 -32.20 -47.37
CA LEU A 11 30.03 -32.33 -45.91
C LEU A 11 29.74 -30.99 -45.21
N CYS A 12 30.20 -29.88 -45.80
CA CYS A 12 29.89 -28.53 -45.30
C CYS A 12 28.48 -28.09 -45.70
N LEU A 13 28.01 -28.48 -46.90
CA LEU A 13 26.62 -28.23 -47.30
C LEU A 13 25.62 -29.08 -46.52
N THR A 14 25.94 -30.35 -46.20
CA THR A 14 25.07 -31.16 -45.33
C THR A 14 25.09 -30.70 -43.88
N LEU A 15 26.21 -30.22 -43.32
CA LEU A 15 26.21 -29.62 -41.98
C LEU A 15 25.43 -28.30 -41.93
N ILE A 16 25.48 -27.47 -42.98
CA ILE A 16 24.71 -26.22 -43.06
C ILE A 16 23.23 -26.50 -43.30
N LEU A 17 22.87 -27.54 -44.07
CA LEU A 17 21.47 -27.99 -44.19
C LEU A 17 20.94 -28.66 -42.91
N ILE A 18 21.78 -29.34 -42.12
CA ILE A 18 21.40 -29.89 -40.82
C ILE A 18 21.31 -28.79 -39.74
N LEU A 19 22.12 -27.73 -39.81
CA LEU A 19 22.02 -26.56 -38.93
C LEU A 19 20.86 -25.62 -39.31
N ILE A 20 20.44 -25.57 -40.58
CA ILE A 20 19.20 -24.88 -40.99
C ILE A 20 17.96 -25.71 -40.66
N ALA A 21 18.06 -27.05 -40.61
CA ALA A 21 16.96 -27.92 -40.16
C ALA A 21 16.71 -27.88 -38.64
N PHE A 22 17.67 -27.42 -37.82
CA PHE A 22 17.50 -27.27 -36.37
C PHE A 22 17.04 -25.88 -35.92
N ALA A 23 16.77 -24.96 -36.86
CA ALA A 23 16.20 -23.64 -36.60
C ALA A 23 14.79 -23.45 -37.19
N ALA A 24 14.14 -24.54 -37.62
CA ALA A 24 12.70 -24.53 -37.78
C ALA A 24 12.08 -24.70 -36.39
N LYS A 25 11.53 -23.61 -35.83
CA LYS A 25 10.48 -23.73 -34.80
C LYS A 25 9.49 -24.80 -35.29
N PRO A 26 8.97 -25.70 -34.43
CA PRO A 26 7.83 -26.51 -34.84
C PRO A 26 6.74 -25.52 -35.26
N GLY A 27 6.49 -25.40 -36.56
CA GLY A 27 5.26 -24.79 -37.03
C GLY A 27 4.17 -25.68 -36.47
N GLY A 28 3.40 -25.17 -35.51
CA GLY A 28 2.27 -25.92 -34.97
C GLY A 28 1.46 -26.42 -36.15
N GLU A 29 1.22 -27.73 -36.20
CA GLU A 29 0.40 -28.33 -37.24
C GLU A 29 -0.92 -27.56 -37.30
N THR A 30 -1.36 -27.19 -38.51
CA THR A 30 -2.70 -26.64 -38.70
C THR A 30 -3.67 -27.68 -38.14
N PRO A 31 -4.52 -27.34 -37.15
CA PRO A 31 -5.48 -28.30 -36.62
C PRO A 31 -6.38 -28.80 -37.75
N SER A 32 -6.90 -30.01 -37.61
CA SER A 32 -7.97 -30.47 -38.49
C SER A 32 -9.15 -29.50 -38.42
N GLY A 33 -9.85 -29.30 -39.53
CA GLY A 33 -10.96 -28.32 -39.55
C GLY A 33 -12.13 -28.79 -38.68
N PHE A 34 -12.89 -27.85 -38.13
CA PHE A 34 -14.13 -28.07 -37.38
C PHE A 34 -15.09 -29.01 -38.10
N ALA A 35 -15.21 -28.87 -39.42
CA ALA A 35 -16.07 -29.72 -40.25
C ALA A 35 -15.70 -31.21 -40.18
N GLN A 36 -14.43 -31.54 -39.93
CA GLN A 36 -13.91 -32.92 -39.91
C GLN A 36 -14.08 -33.59 -38.55
N GLU A 37 -13.83 -32.88 -37.45
CA GLU A 37 -13.80 -33.48 -36.09
C GLU A 37 -14.86 -32.91 -35.14
N GLY A 38 -15.09 -31.59 -35.16
CA GLY A 38 -16.07 -30.96 -34.28
C GLY A 38 -17.53 -31.19 -34.70
N LEU A 39 -17.84 -31.08 -36.00
CA LEU A 39 -19.20 -31.25 -36.51
C LEU A 39 -19.76 -32.68 -36.30
N PRO A 40 -18.97 -33.77 -36.44
CA PRO A 40 -19.41 -35.11 -36.04
C PRO A 40 -19.77 -35.24 -34.55
N PHE A 41 -19.02 -34.58 -33.65
CA PHE A 41 -19.33 -34.58 -32.23
C PHE A 41 -20.69 -33.93 -31.96
N LEU A 42 -20.92 -32.73 -32.51
CA LEU A 42 -22.20 -32.03 -32.38
C LEU A 42 -23.39 -32.85 -32.92
N LYS A 43 -23.21 -33.48 -34.09
CA LYS A 43 -24.25 -34.35 -34.69
C LYS A 43 -24.64 -35.51 -33.79
N LYS A 44 -23.68 -36.07 -33.06
CA LYS A 44 -23.88 -37.24 -32.22
C LYS A 44 -24.47 -36.89 -30.85
N TYR A 45 -24.04 -35.78 -30.26
CA TYR A 45 -24.32 -35.48 -28.85
C TYR A 45 -25.20 -34.24 -28.63
N CYS A 46 -25.24 -33.28 -29.56
CA CYS A 46 -25.86 -31.97 -29.32
C CYS A 46 -27.10 -31.70 -30.18
N PHE A 47 -27.12 -32.18 -31.43
CA PHE A 47 -28.14 -31.79 -32.42
C PHE A 47 -29.55 -32.32 -32.14
N SER A 48 -29.72 -33.31 -31.25
CA SER A 48 -31.05 -33.72 -30.82
C SER A 48 -31.83 -32.60 -30.11
N CYS A 49 -31.12 -31.65 -29.50
CA CYS A 49 -31.71 -30.54 -28.73
C CYS A 49 -31.36 -29.15 -29.31
N HIS A 50 -30.19 -28.99 -29.92
CA HIS A 50 -29.67 -27.71 -30.40
C HIS A 50 -29.71 -27.55 -31.93
N ALA A 51 -30.60 -28.29 -32.61
CA ALA A 51 -30.86 -28.12 -34.04
C ALA A 51 -32.38 -28.06 -34.32
N GLY A 52 -32.76 -27.48 -35.47
CA GLY A 52 -34.15 -27.38 -35.94
C GLY A 52 -34.82 -26.04 -35.66
N ASP A 53 -36.15 -25.98 -35.78
CA ASP A 53 -36.94 -24.74 -35.78
C ASP A 53 -37.13 -24.11 -34.38
N ALA A 54 -36.86 -24.86 -33.30
CA ALA A 54 -36.99 -24.40 -31.92
C ALA A 54 -35.91 -25.02 -31.01
N PRO A 55 -34.64 -24.60 -31.17
CA PRO A 55 -33.53 -25.15 -30.41
C PRO A 55 -33.61 -24.80 -28.91
N ALA A 56 -33.15 -25.71 -28.06
CA ALA A 56 -33.06 -25.48 -26.62
C ALA A 56 -32.18 -24.26 -26.30
N ALA A 57 -32.59 -23.50 -25.27
CA ALA A 57 -31.92 -22.27 -24.83
C ALA A 57 -31.70 -21.21 -25.94
N GLU A 58 -32.53 -21.24 -27.01
CA GLU A 58 -32.40 -20.37 -28.18
C GLU A 58 -31.03 -20.48 -28.88
N LEU A 59 -30.31 -21.58 -28.66
CA LEU A 59 -28.96 -21.81 -29.17
C LEU A 59 -29.00 -22.86 -30.29
N ALA A 60 -28.95 -22.40 -31.54
CA ALA A 60 -28.82 -23.26 -32.72
C ALA A 60 -27.34 -23.56 -33.01
N LEU A 61 -26.89 -24.80 -32.76
CA LEU A 61 -25.50 -25.18 -33.03
C LEU A 61 -25.28 -25.66 -34.48
N ASN A 62 -26.36 -25.95 -35.21
CA ASN A 62 -26.29 -26.39 -36.61
C ASN A 62 -25.96 -25.28 -37.61
N VAL A 63 -25.85 -24.03 -37.16
CA VAL A 63 -25.43 -22.88 -37.98
C VAL A 63 -23.92 -22.79 -38.13
N PHE A 64 -23.16 -23.44 -37.23
CA PHE A 64 -21.71 -23.51 -37.28
C PHE A 64 -21.27 -24.69 -38.13
N SER A 65 -20.42 -24.44 -39.12
CA SER A 65 -20.06 -25.45 -40.13
C SER A 65 -18.57 -25.51 -40.47
N ASP A 66 -17.81 -24.47 -40.14
CA ASP A 66 -16.38 -24.34 -40.39
C ASP A 66 -15.70 -23.50 -39.31
N ASP A 67 -14.36 -23.43 -39.37
CA ASP A 67 -13.53 -22.71 -38.40
C ASP A 67 -13.89 -21.23 -38.33
N SER A 68 -14.20 -20.58 -39.46
CA SER A 68 -14.58 -19.17 -39.52
C SER A 68 -15.85 -18.90 -38.72
N SER A 69 -16.87 -19.77 -38.85
CA SER A 69 -18.11 -19.64 -38.08
C SER A 69 -17.90 -19.77 -36.57
N LEU A 70 -16.88 -20.53 -36.13
CA LEU A 70 -16.48 -20.60 -34.71
C LEU A 70 -15.82 -19.29 -34.27
N ILE A 71 -14.84 -18.83 -35.03
CA ILE A 71 -14.00 -17.66 -34.70
C ILE A 71 -14.85 -16.39 -34.62
N GLU A 72 -15.80 -16.21 -35.54
CA GLU A 72 -16.71 -15.06 -35.56
C GLU A 72 -17.72 -15.05 -34.41
N ASN A 73 -18.00 -16.21 -33.79
CA ASN A 73 -19.00 -16.37 -32.72
C ASN A 73 -18.36 -16.96 -31.46
N ARG A 74 -17.12 -16.56 -31.19
CA ARG A 74 -16.30 -17.18 -30.14
C ARG A 74 -16.89 -17.04 -28.75
N ASP A 75 -17.60 -15.95 -28.46
CA ASP A 75 -18.34 -15.72 -27.21
C ASP A 75 -19.45 -16.77 -26.96
N VAL A 76 -20.09 -17.25 -28.03
CA VAL A 76 -21.06 -18.35 -27.97
C VAL A 76 -20.31 -19.65 -27.70
N TRP A 77 -19.21 -19.85 -28.39
CA TRP A 77 -18.43 -21.08 -28.29
C TRP A 77 -17.72 -21.26 -26.96
N ASP A 78 -17.20 -20.20 -26.33
CA ASP A 78 -16.63 -20.27 -24.99
C ASP A 78 -17.68 -20.80 -23.98
N ARG A 79 -18.95 -20.38 -24.11
CA ARG A 79 -20.07 -20.92 -23.30
C ARG A 79 -20.40 -22.36 -23.64
N VAL A 80 -20.35 -22.75 -24.91
CA VAL A 80 -20.56 -24.15 -25.33
C VAL A 80 -19.47 -25.05 -24.74
N LEU A 81 -18.21 -24.64 -24.86
CA LEU A 81 -17.06 -25.35 -24.31
C LEU A 81 -17.16 -25.47 -22.79
N ASP A 82 -17.60 -24.43 -22.09
CA ASP A 82 -17.83 -24.47 -20.64
C ASP A 82 -18.90 -25.51 -20.27
N MET A 83 -20.05 -25.53 -20.97
CA MET A 83 -21.13 -26.50 -20.72
C MET A 83 -20.71 -27.96 -21.00
N VAL A 84 -19.83 -28.18 -21.99
CA VAL A 84 -19.26 -29.51 -22.29
C VAL A 84 -18.20 -29.91 -21.28
N THR A 85 -17.30 -28.98 -20.91
CA THR A 85 -16.22 -29.20 -19.92
C THR A 85 -16.78 -29.47 -18.52
N THR A 86 -17.88 -28.81 -18.17
CA THR A 86 -18.59 -29.00 -16.90
C THR A 86 -19.50 -30.22 -16.90
N GLY A 87 -19.83 -30.78 -18.08
CA GLY A 87 -20.63 -31.99 -18.23
C GLY A 87 -22.14 -31.79 -18.11
N TYR A 88 -22.65 -30.56 -18.22
CA TYR A 88 -24.11 -30.30 -18.28
C TYR A 88 -24.70 -30.62 -19.64
N MET A 89 -23.87 -30.54 -20.67
CA MET A 89 -24.28 -30.82 -22.03
C MET A 89 -23.51 -32.03 -22.54
N PRO A 90 -24.19 -33.09 -22.98
CA PRO A 90 -25.66 -33.25 -23.03
C PRO A 90 -26.30 -33.43 -21.62
N PRO A 91 -27.55 -32.98 -21.40
CA PRO A 91 -28.21 -33.11 -20.08
C PRO A 91 -28.48 -34.57 -19.73
N ALA A 92 -28.61 -34.90 -18.45
CA ALA A 92 -28.63 -36.27 -17.94
C ALA A 92 -29.65 -37.19 -18.63
N GLU A 93 -30.81 -36.65 -19.01
CA GLU A 93 -31.88 -37.33 -19.74
C GLU A 93 -31.59 -37.62 -21.22
N SER A 94 -30.46 -37.16 -21.75
CA SER A 94 -30.06 -37.38 -23.15
C SER A 94 -29.76 -38.84 -23.43
N GLU A 95 -30.13 -39.31 -24.63
CA GLU A 95 -29.91 -40.69 -25.07
C GLU A 95 -28.43 -41.02 -25.29
N HIS A 96 -27.61 -40.01 -25.61
CA HIS A 96 -26.19 -40.17 -25.91
C HIS A 96 -25.35 -39.21 -25.08
N HIS A 97 -24.39 -39.77 -24.35
CA HIS A 97 -23.43 -39.04 -23.55
C HIS A 97 -22.00 -39.31 -24.05
N PRO A 98 -21.16 -38.27 -24.23
CA PRO A 98 -19.75 -38.46 -24.50
C PRO A 98 -19.05 -39.05 -23.27
N THR A 99 -17.97 -39.81 -23.51
CA THR A 99 -17.01 -40.12 -22.43
C THR A 99 -16.25 -38.84 -22.08
N MET A 100 -15.69 -38.74 -20.86
CA MET A 100 -14.88 -37.58 -20.48
C MET A 100 -13.73 -37.35 -21.47
N GLU A 101 -13.05 -38.43 -21.88
CA GLU A 101 -12.01 -38.39 -22.92
C GLU A 101 -12.53 -37.83 -24.27
N ALA A 102 -13.77 -38.15 -24.66
CA ALA A 102 -14.34 -37.62 -25.89
C ALA A 102 -14.73 -36.15 -25.77
N SER A 103 -15.24 -35.72 -24.61
CA SER A 103 -15.50 -34.30 -24.32
C SER A 103 -14.20 -33.51 -24.29
N ASP A 104 -13.17 -34.01 -23.62
CA ASP A 104 -11.86 -33.37 -23.53
C ASP A 104 -11.20 -33.25 -24.92
N ALA A 105 -11.28 -34.30 -25.74
CA ALA A 105 -10.79 -34.27 -27.11
C ALA A 105 -11.54 -33.24 -27.97
N PHE A 106 -12.87 -33.14 -27.83
CA PHE A 106 -13.67 -32.13 -28.52
C PHE A 106 -13.29 -30.71 -28.09
N VAL A 107 -13.18 -30.46 -26.77
CA VAL A 107 -12.81 -29.15 -26.24
C VAL A 107 -11.41 -28.76 -26.73
N ALA A 108 -10.44 -29.66 -26.60
CA ALA A 108 -9.07 -29.45 -27.06
C ALA A 108 -9.00 -29.15 -28.57
N HIS A 109 -9.86 -29.80 -29.36
CA HIS A 109 -9.95 -29.57 -30.81
C HIS A 109 -10.40 -28.14 -31.14
N ILE A 110 -11.50 -27.68 -30.53
CA ILE A 110 -12.01 -26.33 -30.75
C ILE A 110 -11.01 -25.28 -30.23
N GLU A 111 -10.40 -25.53 -29.06
CA GLU A 111 -9.37 -24.65 -28.50
C GLU A 111 -8.15 -24.53 -29.42
N ALA A 112 -7.76 -25.60 -30.11
CA ALA A 112 -6.65 -25.60 -31.06
C ALA A 112 -6.97 -24.77 -32.32
N ILE A 113 -8.22 -24.79 -32.79
CA ILE A 113 -8.68 -23.91 -33.89
C ILE A 113 -8.56 -22.45 -33.46
N PHE A 114 -9.05 -22.12 -32.26
CA PHE A 114 -8.93 -20.78 -31.71
C PHE A 114 -7.48 -20.36 -31.52
N GLU A 115 -6.63 -21.24 -31.00
CA GLU A 115 -5.20 -20.96 -30.83
C GLU A 115 -4.51 -20.71 -32.19
N HIS A 116 -4.87 -21.46 -33.23
CA HIS A 116 -4.36 -21.23 -34.57
C HIS A 116 -4.73 -19.85 -35.11
N ALA A 117 -6.00 -19.44 -34.93
CA ALA A 117 -6.47 -18.12 -35.31
C ALA A 117 -5.74 -17.02 -34.54
N ASP A 118 -5.64 -17.17 -33.22
CA ASP A 118 -5.00 -16.25 -32.27
C ASP A 118 -3.52 -15.97 -32.60
N ARG A 119 -2.79 -16.98 -33.08
CA ARG A 119 -1.37 -16.84 -33.45
C ARG A 119 -1.14 -15.91 -34.64
N THR A 120 -2.15 -15.70 -35.47
CA THR A 120 -2.05 -14.90 -36.70
C THR A 120 -2.89 -13.62 -36.66
N ALA A 121 -3.65 -13.42 -35.58
CA ALA A 121 -4.46 -12.23 -35.38
C ALA A 121 -3.60 -10.97 -35.26
N GLU A 122 -4.12 -9.86 -35.78
CA GLU A 122 -3.54 -8.54 -35.50
C GLU A 122 -3.66 -8.21 -34.01
N PRO A 123 -2.74 -7.41 -33.44
CA PRO A 123 -2.83 -6.99 -32.05
C PRO A 123 -4.19 -6.34 -31.75
N ASP A 124 -4.86 -6.77 -30.69
CA ASP A 124 -6.10 -6.14 -30.23
C ASP A 124 -5.91 -5.72 -28.75
N PRO A 125 -5.80 -4.41 -28.46
CA PRO A 125 -5.67 -3.91 -27.08
C PRO A 125 -6.97 -3.96 -26.28
N GLY A 126 -8.08 -4.30 -26.93
CA GLY A 126 -9.41 -4.32 -26.36
C GLY A 126 -10.05 -2.95 -26.21
N ARG A 127 -11.17 -2.94 -25.49
CA ARG A 127 -11.93 -1.71 -25.20
C ARG A 127 -11.26 -0.90 -24.09
N ILE A 128 -11.45 0.43 -24.14
CA ILE A 128 -11.12 1.32 -23.02
C ILE A 128 -12.37 1.56 -22.19
N THR A 129 -12.22 1.45 -20.87
CA THR A 129 -13.28 1.74 -19.91
C THR A 129 -12.96 3.05 -19.18
N VAL A 130 -13.95 3.93 -19.08
CA VAL A 130 -13.83 5.10 -18.20
C VAL A 130 -13.93 4.61 -16.77
N ARG A 131 -12.84 4.77 -16.02
CA ARG A 131 -12.71 4.20 -14.67
C ARG A 131 -12.50 5.31 -13.65
N ARG A 132 -13.43 5.46 -12.70
CA ARG A 132 -13.20 6.30 -11.52
C ARG A 132 -12.19 5.65 -10.61
N LEU A 133 -11.57 6.44 -9.74
CA LEU A 133 -10.80 5.91 -8.62
C LEU A 133 -11.76 5.17 -7.69
N ASN A 134 -11.40 3.94 -7.34
CA ASN A 134 -12.03 3.24 -6.22
C ASN A 134 -11.60 3.90 -4.89
N LYS A 135 -12.16 3.44 -3.79
CA LYS A 135 -11.90 3.96 -2.44
C LYS A 135 -10.41 3.95 -2.08
N VAL A 136 -9.72 2.85 -2.37
CA VAL A 136 -8.29 2.67 -2.09
C VAL A 136 -7.44 3.62 -2.93
N GLU A 137 -7.70 3.67 -4.23
CA GLU A 137 -7.00 4.51 -5.19
C GLU A 137 -7.18 6.01 -4.86
N TYR A 138 -8.38 6.45 -4.50
CA TYR A 138 -8.63 7.84 -4.09
C TYR A 138 -7.83 8.20 -2.84
N ARG A 139 -7.93 7.38 -1.77
CA ARG A 139 -7.20 7.60 -0.52
C ARG A 139 -5.69 7.68 -0.74
N ASN A 140 -5.14 6.70 -1.46
CA ASN A 140 -3.69 6.63 -1.71
C ASN A 140 -3.22 7.80 -2.57
N THR A 141 -4.01 8.19 -3.57
CA THR A 141 -3.72 9.36 -4.42
C THR A 141 -3.69 10.65 -3.61
N VAL A 142 -4.70 10.88 -2.75
CA VAL A 142 -4.74 12.07 -1.88
C VAL A 142 -3.56 12.09 -0.91
N ARG A 143 -3.23 10.95 -0.28
CA ARG A 143 -2.06 10.80 0.59
C ARG A 143 -0.78 11.19 -0.13
N ASP A 144 -0.54 10.64 -1.31
CA ASP A 144 0.71 10.86 -2.04
C ASP A 144 0.78 12.29 -2.64
N MET A 145 -0.38 12.88 -2.98
CA MET A 145 -0.49 14.23 -3.53
C MET A 145 -0.34 15.33 -2.47
N LEU A 146 -0.93 15.14 -1.28
CA LEU A 146 -1.11 16.20 -0.28
C LEU A 146 -0.54 15.85 1.11
N GLY A 147 0.06 14.68 1.29
CA GLY A 147 0.69 14.28 2.56
C GLY A 147 -0.28 14.02 3.71
N VAL A 148 -1.54 13.65 3.43
CA VAL A 148 -2.54 13.37 4.49
C VAL A 148 -2.29 12.03 5.18
N ASP A 149 -2.48 11.98 6.49
CA ASP A 149 -2.26 10.79 7.33
C ASP A 149 -3.57 10.10 7.81
N PHE A 150 -4.73 10.63 7.41
CA PHE A 150 -6.05 10.07 7.72
C PHE A 150 -6.71 9.45 6.48
N ASP A 151 -7.76 8.64 6.68
CA ASP A 151 -8.55 8.08 5.60
C ASP A 151 -9.73 9.01 5.24
N PRO A 152 -9.69 9.75 4.12
CA PRO A 152 -10.78 10.66 3.73
C PRO A 152 -12.00 9.91 3.18
N THR A 153 -11.92 8.59 3.05
CA THR A 153 -12.93 7.76 2.40
C THR A 153 -13.72 6.89 3.37
N GLU A 154 -13.52 7.02 4.69
CA GLU A 154 -14.18 6.18 5.71
C GLU A 154 -15.70 6.07 5.48
N ASN A 155 -16.34 7.19 5.12
CA ASN A 155 -17.78 7.31 4.90
C ASN A 155 -18.24 7.07 3.45
N PHE A 156 -17.34 6.67 2.55
CA PHE A 156 -17.71 6.35 1.17
C PHE A 156 -18.53 5.05 1.16
N PRO A 157 -19.55 4.94 0.29
CA PRO A 157 -20.18 3.65 0.02
C PRO A 157 -19.12 2.63 -0.46
N ALA A 158 -19.43 1.34 -0.29
CA ALA A 158 -18.58 0.29 -0.86
C ALA A 158 -18.58 0.38 -2.39
N ASP A 159 -17.44 0.07 -3.00
CA ASP A 159 -17.33 -0.05 -4.44
C ASP A 159 -17.93 -1.39 -4.91
N ASP A 160 -18.57 -1.37 -6.08
CA ASP A 160 -19.06 -2.58 -6.74
C ASP A 160 -17.88 -3.43 -7.23
N VAL A 161 -18.03 -4.75 -7.15
CA VAL A 161 -16.99 -5.72 -7.54
C VAL A 161 -17.36 -6.35 -8.87
N GLY A 162 -16.51 -6.19 -9.88
CA GLY A 162 -16.62 -6.82 -11.20
C GLY A 162 -15.46 -7.79 -11.41
N HIS A 163 -15.69 -8.96 -12.00
CA HIS A 163 -14.64 -9.97 -12.26
C HIS A 163 -13.76 -10.35 -11.04
N GLY A 164 -14.22 -10.08 -9.81
CA GLY A 164 -13.50 -10.29 -8.56
C GLY A 164 -12.69 -9.10 -8.05
N PHE A 165 -12.73 -7.95 -8.73
CA PHE A 165 -12.00 -6.73 -8.34
C PHE A 165 -12.90 -5.49 -8.27
N ASP A 166 -12.56 -4.57 -7.37
CA ASP A 166 -13.25 -3.29 -7.14
C ASP A 166 -12.64 -2.12 -7.93
N ASN A 167 -11.65 -2.38 -8.79
CA ASN A 167 -11.03 -1.40 -9.67
C ASN A 167 -11.52 -1.52 -11.13
N ILE A 168 -12.62 -2.25 -11.36
CA ILE A 168 -13.20 -2.51 -12.68
C ILE A 168 -14.10 -1.37 -13.14
N GLY A 169 -13.71 -0.70 -14.23
CA GLY A 169 -14.44 0.45 -14.77
C GLY A 169 -15.89 0.16 -15.15
N ASP A 170 -16.20 -1.07 -15.58
CA ASP A 170 -17.53 -1.48 -16.06
C ASP A 170 -18.62 -1.43 -14.97
N VAL A 171 -18.23 -1.53 -13.69
CA VAL A 171 -19.17 -1.53 -12.55
C VAL A 171 -19.01 -0.31 -11.64
N LEU A 172 -17.96 0.49 -11.81
CA LEU A 172 -17.69 1.66 -10.97
C LEU A 172 -18.57 2.86 -11.36
N THR A 173 -19.82 2.81 -10.95
CA THR A 173 -20.80 3.88 -11.18
C THR A 173 -20.61 5.06 -10.21
N MET A 174 -21.13 6.23 -10.59
CA MET A 174 -21.14 7.44 -9.76
C MET A 174 -22.55 7.69 -9.23
N SER A 175 -22.80 7.38 -7.95
CA SER A 175 -24.07 7.67 -7.32
C SER A 175 -24.13 9.10 -6.77
N PRO A 176 -25.32 9.72 -6.62
CA PRO A 176 -25.46 11.03 -5.98
C PRO A 176 -24.85 11.06 -4.57
N LEU A 177 -25.05 9.99 -3.78
CA LEU A 177 -24.47 9.86 -2.45
C LEU A 177 -22.94 9.90 -2.48
N LEU A 178 -22.32 9.19 -3.42
CA LEU A 178 -20.86 9.18 -3.56
C LEU A 178 -20.33 10.58 -3.94
N MET A 179 -21.04 11.31 -4.80
CA MET A 179 -20.68 12.70 -5.14
C MET A 179 -20.72 13.63 -3.92
N GLU A 180 -21.73 13.50 -3.05
CA GLU A 180 -21.78 14.22 -1.77
C GLU A 180 -20.58 13.85 -0.89
N ARG A 181 -20.23 12.56 -0.80
CA ARG A 181 -19.07 12.12 -0.01
C ARG A 181 -17.76 12.68 -0.55
N TYR A 182 -17.59 12.82 -1.86
CA TYR A 182 -16.41 13.48 -2.45
C TYR A 182 -16.31 14.96 -2.06
N LEU A 183 -17.42 15.69 -2.06
CA LEU A 183 -17.45 17.09 -1.64
C LEU A 183 -17.09 17.24 -0.15
N GLU A 184 -17.67 16.41 0.71
CA GLU A 184 -17.34 16.36 2.13
C GLU A 184 -15.86 16.01 2.37
N ALA A 185 -15.34 15.01 1.64
CA ALA A 185 -13.94 14.62 1.71
C ALA A 185 -13.01 15.76 1.25
N ALA A 186 -13.32 16.42 0.14
CA ALA A 186 -12.55 17.54 -0.36
C ALA A 186 -12.48 18.71 0.63
N GLU A 187 -13.61 19.04 1.28
CA GLU A 187 -13.67 20.03 2.36
C GLU A 187 -12.78 19.64 3.54
N ALA A 188 -12.93 18.39 3.99
CA ALA A 188 -12.19 17.80 5.10
C ALA A 188 -10.68 17.74 4.84
N ILE A 189 -10.26 17.44 3.60
CA ILE A 189 -8.87 17.40 3.17
C ILE A 189 -8.31 18.83 3.14
N ALA A 190 -8.92 19.73 2.38
CA ALA A 190 -8.41 21.09 2.18
C ALA A 190 -8.20 21.83 3.51
N THR A 191 -9.15 21.68 4.45
CA THR A 191 -9.08 22.31 5.77
C THR A 191 -7.94 21.79 6.63
N ARG A 192 -7.57 20.52 6.48
CA ARG A 192 -6.49 19.88 7.26
C ARG A 192 -5.11 20.12 6.65
N VAL A 193 -5.01 20.16 5.33
CA VAL A 193 -3.70 20.28 4.64
C VAL A 193 -3.19 21.72 4.58
N ILE A 194 -4.08 22.70 4.62
CA ILE A 194 -3.72 24.12 4.61
C ILE A 194 -4.37 24.78 5.83
N LEU A 195 -3.58 25.20 6.81
CA LEU A 195 -4.06 26.04 7.91
C LEU A 195 -4.06 27.50 7.44
N VAL A 196 -5.26 28.10 7.42
CA VAL A 196 -5.45 29.53 7.10
C VAL A 196 -4.94 30.42 8.24
N ASP A 197 -5.14 29.95 9.46
CA ASP A 197 -4.72 30.60 10.70
C ASP A 197 -3.93 29.55 11.51
N PRO A 198 -2.63 29.37 11.22
CA PRO A 198 -1.82 28.43 11.98
C PRO A 198 -1.73 28.89 13.45
N PRO A 199 -1.58 27.97 14.41
CA PRO A 199 -1.56 28.30 15.84
C PRO A 199 -0.39 29.25 16.16
N PRO A 200 -0.47 30.09 17.20
CA PRO A 200 0.65 30.94 17.56
C PRO A 200 1.89 30.11 17.97
N PRO A 201 3.12 30.64 17.79
CA PRO A 201 4.35 29.97 18.20
C PRO A 201 4.32 29.48 19.65
N SER A 202 4.87 28.29 19.88
CA SER A 202 4.92 27.72 21.21
C SER A 202 5.86 28.53 22.11
N LYS A 203 5.44 28.81 23.35
CA LYS A 203 6.26 29.53 24.35
C LYS A 203 6.73 28.56 25.42
N ARG A 204 8.04 28.41 25.54
CA ARG A 204 8.70 27.59 26.59
C ARG A 204 9.37 28.54 27.57
N TYR A 205 9.16 28.36 28.87
CA TYR A 205 9.77 29.21 29.91
C TYR A 205 10.47 28.40 31.00
N GLN A 206 11.69 28.81 31.39
CA GLN A 206 12.49 28.22 32.44
C GLN A 206 12.74 29.28 33.51
N ARG A 207 12.12 29.10 34.68
CA ARG A 207 12.35 29.97 35.85
C ARG A 207 13.83 29.96 36.21
N GLY A 208 14.35 31.12 36.63
CA GLY A 208 15.73 31.28 37.07
C GLY A 208 16.14 30.22 38.08
N SER A 209 15.31 29.96 39.11
CA SER A 209 15.56 28.98 40.17
C SER A 209 15.81 27.55 39.68
N ARG A 210 15.39 27.23 38.45
CA ARG A 210 15.48 25.88 37.85
C ARG A 210 16.51 25.77 36.72
N LEU A 211 17.25 26.84 36.43
CA LEU A 211 18.36 26.82 35.47
C LEU A 211 19.48 25.87 35.92
N ASN A 212 20.32 25.44 34.98
CA ASN A 212 21.52 24.66 35.27
C ASN A 212 22.73 25.60 35.47
N PRO A 213 23.72 25.23 36.31
CA PRO A 213 23.74 24.02 37.12
C PRO A 213 22.78 24.14 38.32
N ARG A 214 21.99 23.08 38.57
CA ARG A 214 21.05 23.02 39.69
C ARG A 214 21.77 22.70 41.00
N HIS A 215 21.28 23.24 42.10
CA HIS A 215 21.81 22.98 43.44
C HIS A 215 20.70 23.16 44.48
N ASP A 216 20.71 22.36 45.55
CA ASP A 216 19.65 22.35 46.57
C ASP A 216 19.59 23.69 47.35
N ASP A 217 20.72 24.38 47.45
CA ASP A 217 20.81 25.71 48.09
C ASP A 217 20.31 26.87 47.20
N VAL A 218 19.86 26.61 45.97
CA VAL A 218 19.20 27.63 45.15
C VAL A 218 17.79 27.84 45.71
N PRO A 219 17.47 29.00 46.30
CA PRO A 219 16.14 29.23 46.83
C PRO A 219 15.09 29.14 45.71
N ASP A 220 13.95 28.51 45.96
CA ASP A 220 12.82 28.52 45.01
C ASP A 220 12.08 29.86 45.05
N GLN A 221 12.80 30.90 44.65
CA GLN A 221 12.34 32.27 44.56
C GLN A 221 12.09 32.66 43.09
N ARG A 222 11.39 33.77 42.88
CA ARG A 222 11.05 34.28 41.56
C ARG A 222 12.27 34.60 40.68
N PHE A 223 13.42 34.89 41.30
CA PHE A 223 14.65 35.24 40.61
C PHE A 223 15.81 34.37 41.10
N ARG A 224 16.71 34.02 40.17
CA ARG A 224 18.01 33.43 40.49
C ARG A 224 19.08 34.50 40.42
N ARG A 225 19.80 34.66 41.53
CA ARG A 225 20.97 35.52 41.63
C ARG A 225 22.15 34.95 40.85
N LEU A 226 22.82 35.80 40.10
CA LEU A 226 24.10 35.59 39.45
C LEU A 226 25.11 36.53 40.11
N ASP A 227 26.12 35.95 40.77
CA ASP A 227 27.18 36.66 41.46
C ASP A 227 28.52 36.47 40.71
N PRO A 228 29.02 37.49 39.99
CA PRO A 228 30.29 37.42 39.26
C PRO A 228 31.51 36.99 40.09
N THR A 229 31.47 37.29 41.39
CA THR A 229 32.61 37.12 42.29
C THR A 229 32.62 35.75 42.95
N ALA A 230 31.54 34.98 42.80
CA ALA A 230 31.44 33.65 43.36
C ALA A 230 32.35 32.68 42.62
N THR A 231 32.92 31.73 43.37
CA THR A 231 33.76 30.66 42.81
C THR A 231 32.96 29.43 42.39
N GLU A 232 31.75 29.28 42.92
CA GLU A 232 30.86 28.15 42.65
C GLU A 232 30.03 28.39 41.38
N ALA A 233 30.12 27.46 40.42
CA ALA A 233 29.45 27.57 39.11
C ALA A 233 27.92 27.80 39.20
N TRP A 234 27.26 27.28 40.24
CA TRP A 234 25.82 27.48 40.46
C TRP A 234 25.44 28.89 40.92
N LYS A 235 26.41 29.71 41.35
CA LYS A 235 26.24 31.13 41.70
C LYS A 235 26.77 32.08 40.64
N SER A 236 27.87 31.75 39.97
CA SER A 236 28.55 32.65 39.03
C SER A 236 28.04 32.58 37.59
N GLY A 237 27.28 31.53 37.24
CA GLY A 237 26.99 31.21 35.84
C GLY A 237 28.23 30.63 35.13
N PRO A 238 28.12 30.28 33.83
CA PRO A 238 26.97 30.49 32.94
C PRO A 238 25.73 29.69 33.37
N PHE A 239 24.54 30.24 33.13
CA PHE A 239 23.29 29.53 33.41
C PHE A 239 22.59 29.08 32.14
N THR A 240 22.24 27.81 32.09
CA THR A 240 21.63 27.18 30.92
C THR A 240 20.25 26.62 31.24
N THR A 241 19.47 26.40 30.19
CA THR A 241 18.25 25.60 30.24
C THR A 241 18.59 24.10 30.20
N GLY A 242 17.56 23.24 30.27
CA GLY A 242 17.76 21.80 30.07
C GLY A 242 17.69 21.40 28.60
N ALA A 243 18.26 20.23 28.28
CA ALA A 243 18.46 19.74 26.91
C ALA A 243 17.19 19.64 26.03
N THR A 244 16.00 19.55 26.63
CA THR A 244 14.73 19.45 25.89
C THR A 244 14.07 20.80 25.60
N PHE A 245 14.64 21.91 26.10
CA PHE A 245 14.01 23.22 26.04
C PHE A 245 14.19 23.90 24.67
N PHE A 246 15.39 23.80 24.09
CA PHE A 246 15.80 24.47 22.83
C PHE A 246 16.01 23.51 21.67
N LYS A 247 15.42 22.31 21.71
CA LYS A 247 15.48 21.42 20.55
C LYS A 247 14.77 22.09 19.37
N MET A 248 15.54 22.41 18.33
CA MET A 248 15.11 22.98 17.06
C MET A 248 15.43 22.03 15.91
N PHE A 249 14.71 22.17 14.82
CA PHE A 249 15.01 21.54 13.54
C PHE A 249 15.83 22.49 12.64
N PRO A 250 16.54 21.98 11.64
CA PRO A 250 17.13 22.79 10.58
C PRO A 250 16.06 23.73 9.99
N ASP A 251 16.45 24.96 9.67
CA ASP A 251 15.60 25.98 9.06
C ASP A 251 14.48 26.58 9.92
N GLU A 252 14.34 26.18 11.19
CA GLU A 252 13.43 26.84 12.12
C GLU A 252 13.96 28.21 12.59
N GLU A 253 13.03 29.15 12.76
CA GLU A 253 13.25 30.42 13.43
C GLU A 253 12.63 30.39 14.83
N ILE A 254 13.40 30.79 15.83
CA ILE A 254 12.92 30.98 17.20
C ILE A 254 13.38 32.32 17.76
N ILE A 255 12.61 32.91 18.66
CA ILE A 255 13.06 34.07 19.45
C ILE A 255 13.50 33.55 20.81
N TYR A 256 14.79 33.68 21.10
CA TYR A 256 15.34 33.44 22.41
C TYR A 256 15.33 34.74 23.22
N LYS A 257 14.79 34.70 24.44
CA LYS A 257 14.81 35.87 25.33
C LYS A 257 15.18 35.54 26.78
N ALA A 258 15.61 36.57 27.50
CA ALA A 258 15.89 36.52 28.91
C ALA A 258 15.27 37.74 29.59
N THR A 259 14.64 37.56 30.75
CA THR A 259 14.19 38.67 31.60
C THR A 259 15.05 38.75 32.85
N LEU A 260 15.64 39.92 33.08
CA LEU A 260 16.63 40.15 34.10
C LEU A 260 16.62 41.61 34.60
N TYR A 261 17.18 41.83 35.78
CA TYR A 261 17.52 43.15 36.30
C TYR A 261 18.83 43.06 37.07
N VAL A 262 19.49 44.20 37.27
CA VAL A 262 20.72 44.27 38.04
C VAL A 262 20.40 44.56 39.50
N GLU A 263 20.97 43.80 40.42
CA GLU A 263 20.77 43.98 41.85
C GLU A 263 21.35 45.33 42.31
N PRO A 264 20.59 46.14 43.09
CA PRO A 264 21.11 47.38 43.66
C PRO A 264 22.06 47.09 44.85
N ASP A 265 23.07 47.94 45.03
CA ASP A 265 24.14 47.76 46.05
C ASP A 265 23.65 47.80 47.51
N SER A 266 22.39 48.20 47.75
CA SER A 266 21.79 48.34 49.09
C SER A 266 21.44 47.02 49.79
N GLY A 267 21.73 45.86 49.19
CA GLY A 267 21.90 44.60 49.91
C GLY A 267 20.64 43.95 50.50
N THR A 268 19.43 44.48 50.25
CA THR A 268 18.19 43.80 50.64
C THR A 268 17.58 43.09 49.43
N PRO A 269 17.60 41.74 49.36
CA PRO A 269 16.89 40.99 48.33
C PRO A 269 15.40 41.31 48.40
N VAL A 270 14.77 41.49 47.25
CA VAL A 270 13.32 41.67 47.17
C VAL A 270 12.69 40.31 47.46
N ALA A 271 12.39 40.07 48.73
CA ALA A 271 11.51 38.98 49.15
C ALA A 271 10.07 39.40 48.81
N GLU A 272 9.69 39.29 47.54
CA GLU A 272 8.28 39.32 47.16
C GLU A 272 7.80 37.87 47.02
N THR A 273 6.88 37.51 47.92
CA THR A 273 6.05 36.30 47.84
C THR A 273 5.40 36.16 46.47
N ASP A 274 5.17 34.91 46.07
CA ASP A 274 4.59 34.51 44.79
C ASP A 274 3.36 35.37 44.38
N PRO A 275 3.38 36.08 43.24
CA PRO A 275 2.20 36.77 42.73
C PRO A 275 1.15 35.83 42.12
N TYR A 276 1.40 34.51 42.05
CA TYR A 276 0.45 33.52 41.51
C TYR A 276 -0.47 32.88 42.56
N SER A 277 -0.66 33.46 43.74
CA SER A 277 -1.95 33.23 44.42
C SER A 277 -3.05 33.82 43.52
N GLU A 278 -4.02 33.00 43.09
CA GLU A 278 -5.04 33.29 42.06
C GLU A 278 -5.98 34.50 42.31
N THR A 279 -5.63 35.46 43.17
CA THR A 279 -6.53 36.56 43.60
C THR A 279 -5.98 37.98 43.54
N ALA A 280 -4.89 38.28 42.82
CA ALA A 280 -4.34 39.65 42.76
C ALA A 280 -4.58 40.33 41.40
N GLU A 281 -5.82 40.74 41.15
CA GLU A 281 -6.13 41.85 40.23
C GLU A 281 -6.13 43.18 41.00
N ALA A 282 -5.57 44.20 40.34
CA ALA A 282 -5.70 45.63 40.62
C ALA A 282 -5.23 46.14 41.99
N GLU A 283 -4.00 46.65 42.05
CA GLU A 283 -3.71 47.80 42.92
C GLU A 283 -3.02 48.92 42.14
N THR A 284 -3.66 50.08 42.27
CA THR A 284 -3.46 51.35 41.58
C THR A 284 -2.20 52.09 41.99
N ASP A 285 -1.67 52.84 41.03
CA ASP A 285 -0.61 53.84 41.16
C ASP A 285 -0.75 54.71 42.41
N ASN A 286 0.28 54.68 43.26
CA ASN A 286 0.56 55.78 44.17
C ASN A 286 2.08 56.00 44.18
N GLU A 287 2.52 56.86 43.27
CA GLU A 287 3.91 57.28 43.12
C GLU A 287 4.33 58.12 44.33
N THR A 288 5.41 57.70 45.00
CA THR A 288 6.27 58.63 45.73
C THR A 288 7.58 58.70 44.93
N PRO A 289 8.04 59.88 44.49
CA PRO A 289 9.23 59.98 43.65
C PRO A 289 10.46 59.61 44.48
N ILE A 290 11.06 58.46 44.17
CA ILE A 290 12.39 58.11 44.64
C ILE A 290 13.38 58.87 43.77
N ALA A 291 14.24 59.63 44.44
CA ALA A 291 15.23 60.51 43.85
C ALA A 291 16.01 59.83 42.71
N GLU A 292 16.20 60.57 41.61
CA GLU A 292 17.21 60.30 40.60
C GLU A 292 18.58 60.24 41.30
N ALA A 293 19.14 59.04 41.40
CA ALA A 293 20.49 58.81 41.89
C ALA A 293 21.30 58.08 40.83
N GLU A 294 22.18 58.87 40.21
CA GLU A 294 23.53 58.53 39.78
C GLU A 294 23.70 57.53 38.62
N SER A 295 24.46 57.99 37.62
CA SER A 295 25.04 57.19 36.54
C SER A 295 25.70 55.92 37.09
N GLN A 296 25.04 54.78 36.92
CA GLN A 296 25.53 53.46 37.31
C GLN A 296 25.89 52.64 36.08
N THR A 297 27.08 52.06 36.07
CA THR A 297 27.63 51.28 34.95
C THR A 297 26.68 50.15 34.53
N PRO A 298 26.32 50.04 33.24
CA PRO A 298 25.55 48.92 32.72
C PRO A 298 26.26 47.58 32.96
N VAL A 299 25.48 46.50 33.13
CA VAL A 299 26.03 45.13 33.17
C VAL A 299 25.83 44.47 31.82
N GLU A 300 26.92 44.00 31.21
CA GLU A 300 26.84 43.25 29.96
C GLU A 300 26.51 41.77 30.21
N VAL A 301 25.58 41.24 29.42
CA VAL A 301 25.21 39.83 29.40
C VAL A 301 25.27 39.28 27.98
N ALA A 302 25.77 38.06 27.83
CA ALA A 302 25.76 37.32 26.58
C ALA A 302 24.63 36.29 26.60
N LEU A 303 23.74 36.36 25.59
CA LEU A 303 22.91 35.23 25.22
C LEU A 303 23.75 34.28 24.37
N PHE A 304 23.71 33.00 24.68
CA PHE A 304 24.46 31.99 23.96
C PHE A 304 23.66 30.69 23.80
N ILE A 305 24.08 29.88 22.83
CA ILE A 305 23.62 28.51 22.63
C ILE A 305 24.79 27.55 22.81
N GLN A 306 24.47 26.31 23.17
CA GLN A 306 25.45 25.29 23.49
C GLN A 306 25.02 23.94 22.90
N GLY A 307 25.98 23.22 22.30
CA GLY A 307 25.78 21.86 21.82
C GLY A 307 27.09 21.22 21.38
N ALA A 308 27.24 19.91 21.61
CA ALA A 308 28.49 19.20 21.30
C ALA A 308 28.78 19.09 19.79
N ALA A 309 27.75 19.24 18.95
CA ALA A 309 27.83 19.13 17.50
C ALA A 309 27.40 20.43 16.78
N LEU A 310 27.57 21.59 17.42
CA LEU A 310 27.38 22.88 16.74
C LEU A 310 28.44 23.06 15.66
N ALA A 311 28.01 23.46 14.45
CA ALA A 311 28.90 23.67 13.31
C ALA A 311 29.86 24.84 13.52
N GLU A 312 29.44 25.84 14.29
CA GLU A 312 30.22 27.02 14.63
C GLU A 312 30.13 27.29 16.13
N VAL A 313 31.26 27.59 16.76
CA VAL A 313 31.37 27.97 18.17
C VAL A 313 32.18 29.26 18.29
N SER A 314 31.95 30.04 19.34
CA SER A 314 32.70 31.28 19.58
C SER A 314 34.17 30.97 19.93
N PRO A 315 35.13 31.80 19.49
CA PRO A 315 36.53 31.55 19.72
C PRO A 315 36.92 31.69 21.20
N PRO A 316 38.01 31.05 21.65
CA PRO A 316 38.43 31.07 23.06
C PRO A 316 38.61 32.47 23.64
N GLU A 317 39.06 33.46 22.85
CA GLU A 317 39.18 34.85 23.32
C GLU A 317 37.83 35.49 23.70
N GLU A 318 36.75 35.15 23.00
CA GLU A 318 35.41 35.64 23.32
C GLU A 318 34.83 34.91 24.53
N LEU A 319 35.03 33.59 24.60
CA LEU A 319 34.59 32.78 25.74
C LEU A 319 35.32 33.19 27.03
N ALA A 320 36.59 33.58 26.95
CA ALA A 320 37.37 34.07 28.07
C ALA A 320 36.78 35.34 28.71
N ARG A 321 35.93 36.08 27.99
CA ARG A 321 35.21 37.25 28.52
C ARG A 321 33.99 36.87 29.35
N LEU A 322 33.49 35.65 29.27
CA LEU A 322 32.31 35.22 30.03
C LEU A 322 32.70 34.78 31.45
N VAL A 323 31.91 35.18 32.44
CA VAL A 323 32.07 34.75 33.83
C VAL A 323 31.79 33.25 33.94
N GLY A 324 32.67 32.52 34.63
CA GLY A 324 32.51 31.10 34.93
C GLY A 324 32.67 30.15 33.73
N VAL A 325 33.13 30.65 32.58
CA VAL A 325 33.48 29.84 31.40
C VAL A 325 35.00 29.66 31.36
N ASP A 326 35.45 28.41 31.28
CA ASP A 326 36.85 28.08 31.02
C ASP A 326 37.09 28.06 29.50
N PRO A 327 37.84 29.03 28.93
CA PRO A 327 38.07 29.09 27.48
C PRO A 327 38.91 27.91 26.95
N ALA A 328 39.59 27.15 27.82
CA ALA A 328 40.37 25.97 27.43
C ALA A 328 39.52 24.67 27.41
N ALA A 329 38.30 24.69 27.95
CA ALA A 329 37.40 23.56 27.94
C ALA A 329 36.62 23.48 26.61
N ASP A 330 36.27 22.26 26.19
CA ASP A 330 35.36 22.04 25.06
C ASP A 330 33.92 22.34 25.49
N ASN A 331 33.56 23.62 25.45
CA ASN A 331 32.27 24.09 25.95
C ASN A 331 31.15 23.94 24.92
N GLY A 332 31.46 23.84 23.62
CA GLY A 332 30.47 23.84 22.55
C GLY A 332 29.57 25.10 22.54
N ILE A 333 30.07 26.27 22.98
CA ILE A 333 29.28 27.51 23.12
C ILE A 333 29.43 28.40 21.88
N LYS A 334 28.30 28.88 21.35
CA LYS A 334 28.24 29.99 20.38
C LYS A 334 27.52 31.17 21.02
N ILE A 335 28.21 32.30 21.18
CA ILE A 335 27.62 33.56 21.64
C ILE A 335 26.75 34.09 20.51
N LEU A 336 25.48 34.35 20.82
CA LEU A 336 24.52 34.89 19.86
C LEU A 336 24.61 36.42 19.81
N LYS A 337 24.52 37.07 20.98
CA LYS A 337 24.59 38.52 21.12
C LYS A 337 24.82 38.94 22.57
N THR A 338 25.54 40.04 22.74
CA THR A 338 25.72 40.72 24.03
C THR A 338 24.74 41.89 24.16
N PHE A 339 24.23 42.11 25.36
CA PHE A 339 23.28 43.17 25.69
C PHE A 339 23.71 43.90 26.96
N GLU A 340 23.49 45.20 27.01
CA GLU A 340 23.64 46.01 28.22
C GLU A 340 22.37 46.00 29.06
N ILE A 341 22.50 45.75 30.36
CA ILE A 341 21.40 45.70 31.32
C ILE A 341 21.55 46.86 32.29
N THR A 342 20.54 47.73 32.31
CA THR A 342 20.55 48.98 33.09
C THR A 342 19.45 49.04 34.13
N SER A 343 18.39 48.23 33.99
CA SER A 343 17.31 48.22 34.98
C SER A 343 17.79 47.68 36.32
N ARG A 344 17.57 48.46 37.38
CA ARG A 344 17.87 48.12 38.79
C ARG A 344 16.60 47.87 39.61
N ASP A 345 15.43 48.03 38.99
CA ASP A 345 14.12 47.93 39.65
C ASP A 345 13.54 46.51 39.45
N PRO A 346 13.32 45.75 40.54
CA PRO A 346 12.74 44.40 40.49
C PRO A 346 11.32 44.37 39.88
N LYS A 347 10.61 45.50 39.88
CA LYS A 347 9.28 45.67 39.27
C LYS A 347 9.35 46.06 37.80
N LYS A 348 10.46 46.64 37.32
CA LYS A 348 10.68 47.06 35.92
C LYS A 348 11.80 46.26 35.25
N ASN A 349 11.66 44.92 35.23
CA ASN A 349 12.65 44.02 34.63
C ASN A 349 12.93 44.33 33.15
N GLN A 350 14.18 44.21 32.70
CA GLN A 350 14.57 44.34 31.30
C GLN A 350 14.48 42.97 30.60
N THR A 351 13.92 42.94 29.38
CA THR A 351 13.92 41.73 28.54
C THR A 351 14.82 41.95 27.33
N VAL A 352 15.74 41.03 27.10
CA VAL A 352 16.63 41.01 25.94
C VAL A 352 16.27 39.82 25.06
N GLU A 353 16.28 40.01 23.74
CA GLU A 353 15.83 39.00 22.78
C GLU A 353 16.74 38.90 21.55
N TYR A 354 16.83 37.71 20.98
CA TYR A 354 17.61 37.40 19.78
C TYR A 354 16.88 36.37 18.91
N LEU A 355 16.81 36.62 17.60
CA LEU A 355 16.29 35.69 16.60
C LEU A 355 17.36 34.66 16.26
N VAL A 356 17.08 33.38 16.51
CA VAL A 356 17.94 32.26 16.14
C VAL A 356 17.32 31.61 14.90
N THR A 357 18.07 31.56 13.80
CA THR A 357 17.61 31.00 12.52
C THR A 357 18.54 29.85 12.10
N GLY A 358 17.98 28.67 11.82
CA GLY A 358 18.65 27.61 11.08
C GLY A 358 19.92 27.03 11.71
N ILE A 359 20.03 27.03 13.05
CA ILE A 359 21.18 26.43 13.76
C ILE A 359 20.78 25.03 14.27
N PRO A 360 21.23 23.93 13.65
CA PRO A 360 20.93 22.58 14.12
C PRO A 360 21.75 22.21 15.38
N ASN A 361 21.38 21.13 16.05
CA ASN A 361 22.12 20.53 17.17
C ASN A 361 22.27 21.44 18.42
N ILE A 362 21.36 22.39 18.62
CA ILE A 362 21.29 23.12 19.89
C ILE A 362 20.80 22.17 20.98
N GLU A 363 21.62 21.97 22.01
CA GLU A 363 21.23 21.22 23.20
C GLU A 363 20.68 22.16 24.27
N ASN A 364 21.39 23.25 24.55
CA ASN A 364 20.99 24.22 25.57
C ASN A 364 21.08 25.64 25.03
N ALA A 365 20.24 26.53 25.55
CA ALA A 365 20.53 27.97 25.49
C ALA A 365 20.72 28.51 26.90
N GLY A 366 21.57 29.52 27.01
CA GLY A 366 21.95 30.09 28.29
C GLY A 366 22.27 31.57 28.23
N ILE A 367 22.45 32.10 29.42
CA ILE A 367 22.87 33.46 29.67
C ILE A 367 24.12 33.43 30.54
N ALA A 368 25.12 34.20 30.14
CA ALA A 368 26.34 34.40 30.90
C ALA A 368 26.55 35.89 31.09
N MET A 369 27.11 36.29 32.22
CA MET A 369 27.55 37.66 32.39
C MET A 369 28.92 37.85 31.74
N VAL A 370 29.14 39.01 31.15
CA VAL A 370 30.46 39.40 30.63
C VAL A 370 31.28 39.96 31.78
N LYS A 371 32.56 39.59 31.85
CA LYS A 371 33.49 40.08 32.86
C LYS A 371 33.61 41.61 32.75
N PRO A 372 33.49 42.36 33.87
CA PRO A 372 33.65 43.81 33.86
C PRO A 372 35.07 44.19 33.44
N THR A 373 35.22 45.40 32.89
CA THR A 373 36.53 45.94 32.56
C THR A 373 37.30 46.21 33.85
N GLU A 374 38.63 46.07 33.83
CA GLU A 374 39.49 46.23 35.00
C GLU A 374 39.25 47.58 35.71
N GLY A 375 38.67 47.54 36.91
CA GLY A 375 38.31 48.73 37.71
C GLY A 375 36.82 49.06 37.81
N GLU A 376 35.94 48.38 37.07
CA GLU A 376 34.49 48.58 37.14
C GLU A 376 33.81 47.78 38.28
N PRO A 377 32.74 48.31 38.89
CA PRO A 377 32.03 47.62 39.96
C PRO A 377 31.34 46.35 39.44
N SER A 378 31.61 45.23 40.12
CA SER A 378 31.11 43.90 39.78
C SER A 378 29.69 43.69 40.31
N ALA A 379 28.71 44.34 39.69
CA ALA A 379 27.30 44.25 40.08
C ALA A 379 26.74 42.83 39.89
N LYS A 380 25.76 42.47 40.73
CA LYS A 380 25.10 41.16 40.68
C LYS A 380 23.85 41.25 39.81
N LEU A 381 23.47 40.15 39.19
CA LEU A 381 22.34 40.10 38.28
C LEU A 381 21.25 39.16 38.82
N GLN A 382 20.00 39.46 38.55
CA GLN A 382 18.86 38.65 38.94
C GLN A 382 18.13 38.18 37.69
N ILE A 383 18.14 36.86 37.46
CA ILE A 383 17.52 36.24 36.29
C ILE A 383 16.16 35.70 36.69
N ARG A 384 15.10 36.24 36.09
CA ARG A 384 13.73 35.81 36.34
C ARG A 384 13.41 34.53 35.57
N VAL A 385 13.65 34.59 34.26
CA VAL A 385 13.21 33.56 33.32
C VAL A 385 14.03 33.62 32.04
N LEU A 386 14.33 32.45 31.49
CA LEU A 386 14.73 32.25 30.10
C LEU A 386 13.53 31.67 29.35
N TRP A 387 13.22 32.20 28.17
CA TRP A 387 12.12 31.69 27.35
C TRP A 387 12.50 31.61 25.87
N ALA A 388 11.90 30.64 25.20
CA ALA A 388 11.98 30.44 23.76
C ALA A 388 10.57 30.57 23.17
N GLU A 389 10.44 31.29 22.07
CA GLU A 389 9.20 31.42 21.30
C GLU A 389 9.46 30.88 19.89
N GLY A 390 8.85 29.74 19.54
CA GLY A 390 9.04 29.14 18.23
C GLY A 390 8.56 27.68 18.09
N PRO A 391 8.62 27.09 16.88
CA PRO A 391 9.02 27.76 15.63
C PRO A 391 8.08 28.92 15.28
N LEU A 392 8.63 30.00 14.69
CA LEU A 392 7.87 31.21 14.37
C LEU A 392 6.88 30.98 13.23
N ASP A 393 7.28 30.17 12.25
CA ASP A 393 6.35 29.57 11.30
C ASP A 393 5.80 28.27 11.91
N THR A 394 4.52 28.26 12.20
CA THR A 394 3.81 27.13 12.83
C THR A 394 2.99 26.33 11.82
N ARG A 395 3.12 26.63 10.52
CA ARG A 395 2.52 25.83 9.46
C ARG A 395 3.17 24.44 9.46
N PRO A 396 2.39 23.37 9.23
CA PRO A 396 2.96 22.03 9.06
C PRO A 396 3.88 21.95 7.86
N ASP A 397 4.92 21.10 7.92
CA ASP A 397 5.84 20.85 6.79
C ASP A 397 5.09 20.49 5.51
N THR A 398 4.02 19.70 5.60
CA THR A 398 3.18 19.33 4.46
C THR A 398 2.52 20.55 3.80
N GLN A 399 2.08 21.54 4.59
CA GLN A 399 1.55 22.80 4.05
C GLN A 399 2.65 23.59 3.34
N LEU A 400 3.86 23.63 3.91
CA LEU A 400 5.01 24.31 3.30
C LEU A 400 5.39 23.67 1.96
N GLU A 401 5.43 22.33 1.89
CA GLU A 401 5.67 21.58 0.66
C GLU A 401 4.59 21.83 -0.40
N ILE A 402 3.32 21.82 0.00
CA ILE A 402 2.19 22.10 -0.92
C ILE A 402 2.30 23.50 -1.50
N LEU A 403 2.61 24.50 -0.65
CA LEU A 403 2.67 25.92 -1.03
C LEU A 403 4.05 26.37 -1.54
N ALA A 404 5.03 25.46 -1.63
CA ALA A 404 6.39 25.78 -2.05
C ALA A 404 6.41 26.44 -3.43
N CYS A 405 7.00 27.62 -3.53
CA CYS A 405 7.11 28.39 -4.76
C CYS A 405 8.40 29.22 -4.74
N THR A 406 8.77 29.76 -5.90
CA THR A 406 9.89 30.68 -5.99
C THR A 406 9.61 31.92 -5.11
N PRO A 407 10.51 32.27 -4.17
CA PRO A 407 10.33 33.46 -3.35
C PRO A 407 10.43 34.73 -4.20
N ASP A 408 9.90 35.84 -3.69
CA ASP A 408 10.03 37.20 -4.26
C ASP A 408 9.45 37.45 -5.68
N ILE A 409 8.70 36.50 -6.25
CA ILE A 409 7.87 36.73 -7.44
C ILE A 409 6.45 37.21 -7.05
N PRO A 410 5.69 37.86 -7.95
CA PRO A 410 4.31 38.26 -7.65
C PRO A 410 3.44 37.07 -7.18
N GLN A 411 2.56 37.28 -6.20
CA GLN A 411 1.74 36.20 -5.61
C GLN A 411 0.87 35.47 -6.65
N VAL A 412 0.48 36.13 -7.74
CA VAL A 412 -0.23 35.49 -8.86
C VAL A 412 0.63 34.43 -9.56
N GLU A 413 1.93 34.67 -9.70
CA GLU A 413 2.88 33.71 -10.28
C GLU A 413 3.23 32.60 -9.28
N GLN A 414 3.32 32.90 -7.99
CA GLN A 414 3.41 31.86 -6.94
C GLN A 414 2.20 30.92 -6.97
N THR A 415 1.00 31.51 -7.10
CA THR A 415 -0.27 30.76 -7.24
C THR A 415 -0.23 29.86 -8.47
N ARG A 416 0.26 30.39 -9.60
CA ARG A 416 0.43 29.62 -10.84
C ARG A 416 1.37 28.43 -10.67
N GLU A 417 2.54 28.61 -10.03
CA GLU A 417 3.48 27.52 -9.76
C GLU A 417 2.85 26.42 -8.90
N VAL A 418 2.21 26.81 -7.78
CA VAL A 418 1.54 25.89 -6.85
C VAL A 418 0.43 25.12 -7.56
N LEU A 419 -0.46 25.80 -8.28
CA LEU A 419 -1.57 25.16 -8.98
C LEU A 419 -1.11 24.29 -10.14
N THR A 420 -0.05 24.67 -10.86
CA THR A 420 0.52 23.83 -11.92
C THR A 420 1.03 22.52 -11.35
N ARG A 421 1.75 22.54 -10.22
CA ARG A 421 2.22 21.33 -9.54
C ARG A 421 1.06 20.47 -9.04
N LEU A 422 0.08 21.07 -8.37
CA LEU A 422 -1.10 20.36 -7.86
C LEU A 422 -1.92 19.72 -8.99
N LEU A 423 -2.17 20.44 -10.07
CA LEU A 423 -2.88 19.92 -11.23
C LEU A 423 -2.10 18.81 -11.94
N ARG A 424 -0.77 18.95 -12.09
CA ARG A 424 0.08 17.89 -12.69
C ARG A 424 -0.07 16.57 -11.93
N ARG A 425 0.02 16.64 -10.60
CA ARG A 425 -0.12 15.48 -9.71
C ARG A 425 -1.55 14.94 -9.71
N GLY A 426 -2.55 15.81 -9.52
CA GLY A 426 -3.95 15.43 -9.42
C GLY A 426 -4.52 14.85 -10.72
N TYR A 427 -4.19 15.43 -11.87
CA TYR A 427 -4.70 14.98 -13.18
C TYR A 427 -3.76 13.96 -13.85
N ARG A 428 -2.63 13.63 -13.22
CA ARG A 428 -1.59 12.69 -13.70
C ARG A 428 -1.04 13.00 -15.09
N ARG A 429 -1.06 14.27 -15.50
CA ARG A 429 -0.52 14.76 -16.77
C ARG A 429 -0.17 16.24 -16.66
N PRO A 430 0.60 16.82 -17.60
CA PRO A 430 0.77 18.26 -17.66
C PRO A 430 -0.61 18.93 -17.79
N PRO A 431 -0.94 19.91 -16.92
CA PRO A 431 -2.17 20.67 -17.09
C PRO A 431 -2.06 21.55 -18.34
N THR A 432 -3.19 21.84 -18.97
CA THR A 432 -3.24 22.83 -20.03
C THR A 432 -3.13 24.23 -19.43
N GLU A 433 -2.64 25.19 -20.21
CA GLU A 433 -2.56 26.60 -19.79
C GLU A 433 -3.93 27.12 -19.33
N ALA A 434 -5.00 26.78 -20.06
CA ALA A 434 -6.36 27.15 -19.69
C ALA A 434 -6.81 26.56 -18.34
N GLU A 435 -6.44 25.32 -18.01
CA GLU A 435 -6.75 24.70 -16.71
C GLU A 435 -6.08 25.45 -15.56
N VAL A 436 -4.84 25.88 -15.75
CA VAL A 436 -4.10 26.65 -14.74
C VAL A 436 -4.69 28.04 -14.60
N GLU A 437 -4.88 28.77 -15.71
CA GLU A 437 -5.41 30.14 -15.69
C GLU A 437 -6.79 30.22 -15.04
N GLN A 438 -7.67 29.24 -15.30
CA GLN A 438 -9.00 29.20 -14.68
C GLN A 438 -8.92 29.15 -13.16
N LEU A 439 -8.02 28.33 -12.60
CA LEU A 439 -7.86 28.25 -11.15
C LEU A 439 -7.11 29.45 -10.57
N VAL A 440 -6.14 30.03 -11.30
CA VAL A 440 -5.46 31.28 -10.88
C VAL A 440 -6.47 32.42 -10.78
N GLN A 441 -7.36 32.56 -11.77
CA GLN A 441 -8.44 33.56 -11.74
C GLN A 441 -9.44 33.30 -10.62
N PHE A 442 -9.78 32.03 -10.37
CA PHE A 442 -10.66 31.65 -9.26
C PHE A 442 -10.07 32.01 -7.89
N VAL A 443 -8.78 31.70 -7.67
CA VAL A 443 -8.05 32.11 -6.45
C VAL A 443 -8.01 33.62 -6.31
N GLY A 444 -7.68 34.34 -7.40
CA GLY A 444 -7.64 35.80 -7.40
C GLY A 444 -8.98 36.46 -7.07
N ALA A 445 -10.10 35.89 -7.56
CA ALA A 445 -11.44 36.38 -7.23
C ALA A 445 -11.76 36.22 -5.74
N ILE A 446 -11.42 35.09 -5.13
CA ILE A 446 -11.62 34.85 -3.69
C ILE A 446 -10.79 35.82 -2.84
N GLN A 447 -9.54 36.10 -3.26
CA GLN A 447 -8.70 37.08 -2.60
C GLN A 447 -9.21 38.52 -2.76
N ALA A 448 -9.80 38.85 -3.91
CA ALA A 448 -10.43 40.16 -4.14
C ALA A 448 -11.61 40.42 -3.19
N ASP A 449 -12.28 39.35 -2.72
CA ASP A 449 -13.33 39.40 -1.70
C ASP A 449 -12.78 39.45 -0.25
N GLY A 450 -11.46 39.56 -0.08
CA GLY A 450 -10.79 39.79 1.21
C GLY A 450 -10.30 38.53 1.92
N ALA A 451 -10.39 37.36 1.30
CA ALA A 451 -9.86 36.12 1.87
C ALA A 451 -8.32 36.07 1.83
N LYS A 452 -7.72 35.36 2.79
CA LYS A 452 -6.28 35.04 2.76
C LYS A 452 -5.95 34.12 1.59
N TRP A 453 -4.70 34.18 1.12
CA TRP A 453 -4.22 33.35 0.01
C TRP A 453 -4.37 31.85 0.31
N GLU A 454 -4.05 31.43 1.53
CA GLU A 454 -4.21 30.06 2.02
C GLU A 454 -5.66 29.58 1.92
N ALA A 455 -6.63 30.43 2.30
CA ALA A 455 -8.05 30.12 2.20
C ALA A 455 -8.50 29.99 0.74
N ALA A 456 -7.96 30.81 -0.16
CA ALA A 456 -8.25 30.72 -1.59
C ALA A 456 -7.65 29.43 -2.21
N ILE A 457 -6.43 29.04 -1.81
CA ILE A 457 -5.81 27.77 -2.22
C ILE A 457 -6.60 26.56 -1.69
N GLN A 458 -7.14 26.61 -0.46
CA GLN A 458 -8.04 25.55 0.03
C GLN A 458 -9.23 25.33 -0.93
N GLN A 459 -9.85 26.40 -1.43
CA GLN A 459 -10.96 26.28 -2.37
C GLN A 459 -10.50 25.70 -3.71
N ALA A 460 -9.32 26.09 -4.21
CA ALA A 460 -8.76 25.51 -5.42
C ALA A 460 -8.48 24.00 -5.27
N ILE A 461 -7.96 23.56 -4.12
CA ILE A 461 -7.77 22.12 -3.81
C ILE A 461 -9.11 21.38 -3.88
N LYS A 462 -10.20 21.94 -3.33
CA LYS A 462 -11.52 21.32 -3.41
C LYS A 462 -11.99 21.15 -4.86
N VAL A 463 -11.82 22.18 -5.69
CA VAL A 463 -12.14 22.12 -7.12
C VAL A 463 -11.34 21.04 -7.83
N ILE A 464 -10.05 20.90 -7.50
CA ILE A 464 -9.20 19.84 -8.07
C ILE A 464 -9.71 18.46 -7.67
N LEU A 465 -9.96 18.22 -6.37
CA LEU A 465 -10.37 16.91 -5.84
C LEU A 465 -11.77 16.46 -6.32
N CYS A 466 -12.66 17.40 -6.63
CA CYS A 466 -13.99 17.10 -7.17
C CYS A 466 -14.06 17.11 -8.69
N SER A 467 -12.96 17.41 -9.38
CA SER A 467 -12.91 17.43 -10.85
C SER A 467 -13.02 16.01 -11.42
N PRO A 468 -13.76 15.79 -12.52
CA PRO A 468 -13.74 14.52 -13.24
C PRO A 468 -12.33 14.09 -13.67
N LYS A 469 -11.41 15.04 -13.91
CA LYS A 469 -10.01 14.77 -14.28
C LYS A 469 -9.17 14.24 -13.10
N PHE A 470 -9.65 14.42 -11.88
CA PHE A 470 -9.07 13.81 -10.67
C PHE A 470 -9.82 12.52 -10.31
N LEU A 471 -11.14 12.55 -10.32
CA LEU A 471 -11.97 11.40 -9.92
C LEU A 471 -11.88 10.23 -10.90
N PHE A 472 -11.58 10.48 -12.18
CA PHE A 472 -11.47 9.45 -13.21
C PHE A 472 -10.07 9.38 -13.82
N ARG A 473 -9.62 8.16 -14.12
CA ARG A 473 -8.43 7.92 -14.94
C ARG A 473 -8.82 8.04 -16.41
N LEU A 474 -8.93 9.29 -16.87
CA LEU A 474 -9.28 9.62 -18.24
C LEU A 474 -8.05 9.52 -19.14
N GLU A 475 -8.05 8.53 -20.02
CA GLU A 475 -7.10 8.46 -21.13
C GLU A 475 -7.66 9.28 -22.28
N LEU A 476 -7.40 10.58 -22.24
CA LEU A 476 -7.86 11.51 -23.27
C LEU A 476 -7.30 11.11 -24.63
N ASP A 477 -8.18 11.07 -25.63
CA ASP A 477 -7.88 10.61 -26.97
C ASP A 477 -8.01 11.74 -27.97
N ASP A 478 -7.00 11.92 -28.80
CA ASP A 478 -7.05 12.80 -29.95
C ASP A 478 -7.61 12.11 -31.21
N ARG A 479 -7.73 10.77 -31.18
CA ARG A 479 -8.15 9.90 -32.29
C ARG A 479 -9.22 8.87 -31.86
N PRO A 480 -10.35 9.30 -31.27
CA PRO A 480 -11.36 8.40 -30.69
C PRO A 480 -12.10 7.50 -31.69
N GLN A 481 -11.99 7.77 -32.99
CA GLN A 481 -12.67 7.04 -34.06
C GLN A 481 -11.72 6.15 -34.88
N ARG A 482 -10.45 6.05 -34.49
CA ARG A 482 -9.47 5.25 -35.24
C ARG A 482 -9.59 3.77 -34.82
N PRO A 483 -9.94 2.85 -35.73
CA PRO A 483 -10.15 1.44 -35.39
C PRO A 483 -8.84 0.69 -35.15
N ASP A 484 -7.74 1.10 -35.81
CA ASP A 484 -6.44 0.45 -35.65
C ASP A 484 -5.86 0.70 -34.25
N PRO A 485 -5.17 -0.30 -33.66
CA PRO A 485 -4.38 -0.09 -32.46
C PRO A 485 -3.29 0.97 -32.62
N TYR A 486 -3.09 1.80 -31.61
CA TYR A 486 -1.97 2.74 -31.52
C TYR A 486 -1.51 2.94 -30.06
N PRO A 487 -0.26 3.38 -29.84
CA PRO A 487 0.27 3.57 -28.49
C PRO A 487 -0.48 4.65 -27.70
N ILE A 488 -0.65 4.40 -26.40
CA ILE A 488 -1.05 5.43 -25.43
C ILE A 488 0.09 6.43 -25.21
N ASP A 489 -0.24 7.63 -24.70
CA ASP A 489 0.80 8.59 -24.36
C ASP A 489 1.59 8.18 -23.09
N GLU A 490 2.76 8.78 -22.91
CA GLU A 490 3.69 8.37 -21.84
C GLU A 490 3.17 8.72 -20.42
N PHE A 491 2.31 9.72 -20.28
CA PHE A 491 1.64 10.03 -19.00
C PHE A 491 0.50 9.04 -18.72
N GLN A 492 -0.23 8.61 -19.76
CA GLN A 492 -1.20 7.52 -19.67
C GLN A 492 -0.50 6.21 -19.26
N LEU A 493 0.66 5.90 -19.84
CA LEU A 493 1.47 4.75 -19.45
C LEU A 493 1.96 4.85 -18.01
N ALA A 494 2.46 6.02 -17.59
CA ALA A 494 2.86 6.27 -16.20
C ALA A 494 1.70 6.02 -15.23
N SER A 495 0.51 6.51 -15.57
CA SER A 495 -0.71 6.31 -14.78
C SER A 495 -1.13 4.85 -14.73
N ARG A 496 -1.18 4.13 -15.86
CA ARG A 496 -1.48 2.69 -15.88
C ARG A 496 -0.50 1.91 -14.98
N LEU A 497 0.80 2.20 -15.09
CA LEU A 497 1.85 1.56 -14.30
C LEU A 497 1.72 1.87 -12.79
N SER A 498 1.54 3.13 -12.42
CA SER A 498 1.48 3.55 -11.00
C SER A 498 0.26 2.97 -10.29
N TYR A 499 -0.90 2.95 -10.95
CA TYR A 499 -2.09 2.40 -10.32
C TYR A 499 -2.09 0.87 -10.30
N PHE A 500 -1.48 0.21 -11.29
CA PHE A 500 -1.31 -1.23 -11.25
C PHE A 500 -0.43 -1.65 -10.05
N LEU A 501 0.72 -1.00 -9.85
CA LEU A 501 1.69 -1.46 -8.85
C LEU A 501 1.51 -0.84 -7.45
N TRP A 502 1.01 0.40 -7.37
CA TRP A 502 0.94 1.17 -6.11
C TRP A 502 -0.46 1.68 -5.78
N SER A 503 -1.46 1.43 -6.63
CA SER A 503 -2.84 1.92 -6.46
C SER A 503 -2.88 3.43 -6.17
N SER A 504 -1.99 4.20 -6.81
CA SER A 504 -1.81 5.64 -6.57
C SER A 504 -1.25 6.33 -7.81
N MET A 505 -1.17 7.66 -7.76
CA MET A 505 -0.60 8.49 -8.83
C MET A 505 0.89 8.19 -9.11
N PRO A 506 1.40 8.51 -10.32
CA PRO A 506 2.82 8.41 -10.63
C PRO A 506 3.67 9.27 -9.69
N ASP A 507 4.89 8.82 -9.41
CA ASP A 507 5.87 9.64 -8.71
C ASP A 507 6.63 10.56 -9.68
N ASP A 508 7.49 11.41 -9.14
CA ASP A 508 8.22 12.41 -9.93
C ASP A 508 9.14 11.75 -10.97
N ALA A 509 9.75 10.60 -10.65
CA ALA A 509 10.58 9.85 -11.60
C ALA A 509 9.78 9.36 -12.82
N LEU A 510 8.57 8.83 -12.61
CA LEU A 510 7.69 8.45 -13.72
C LEU A 510 7.22 9.67 -14.51
N PHE A 511 6.87 10.77 -13.83
CA PHE A 511 6.45 11.99 -14.50
C PHE A 511 7.56 12.66 -15.31
N GLU A 512 8.82 12.56 -14.87
CA GLU A 512 9.98 13.07 -15.59
C GLU A 512 10.28 12.24 -16.84
N LEU A 513 10.28 10.91 -16.73
CA LEU A 513 10.44 10.02 -17.87
C LEU A 513 9.31 10.21 -18.89
N ALA A 514 8.08 10.35 -18.43
CA ALA A 514 6.93 10.60 -19.29
C ALA A 514 7.06 11.95 -20.03
N ALA A 515 7.46 13.01 -19.33
CA ALA A 515 7.70 14.32 -19.93
C ALA A 515 8.79 14.29 -21.01
N GLN A 516 9.77 13.39 -20.88
CA GLN A 516 10.88 13.21 -21.80
C GLN A 516 10.58 12.20 -22.93
N ASN A 517 9.41 11.56 -22.91
CA ASN A 517 9.05 10.42 -23.79
C ASN A 517 10.06 9.26 -23.71
N GLN A 518 10.50 8.93 -22.49
CA GLN A 518 11.48 7.89 -22.22
C GLN A 518 10.94 6.76 -21.34
N LEU A 519 9.68 6.81 -20.89
CA LEU A 519 9.14 5.80 -19.98
C LEU A 519 8.99 4.45 -20.68
N THR A 520 8.49 4.41 -21.91
CA THR A 520 8.36 3.15 -22.67
C THR A 520 9.69 2.39 -22.77
N ASP A 521 10.79 3.09 -23.06
CA ASP A 521 12.13 2.50 -23.21
C ASP A 521 12.73 2.06 -21.86
N ASN A 522 12.24 2.60 -20.74
CA ASN A 522 12.74 2.32 -19.39
C ASN A 522 11.77 1.48 -18.54
N LEU A 523 10.73 0.90 -19.15
CA LEU A 523 9.60 0.29 -18.44
C LEU A 523 10.03 -0.81 -17.46
N GLU A 524 10.93 -1.70 -17.87
CA GLU A 524 11.41 -2.80 -17.02
C GLU A 524 12.22 -2.31 -15.81
N ALA A 525 13.07 -1.29 -16.02
CA ALA A 525 13.81 -0.67 -14.92
C ALA A 525 12.85 0.01 -13.92
N GLN A 526 11.78 0.63 -14.41
CA GLN A 526 10.75 1.24 -13.58
C GLN A 526 9.92 0.20 -12.82
N VAL A 527 9.51 -0.90 -13.45
CA VAL A 527 8.83 -2.02 -12.75
C VAL A 527 9.68 -2.52 -11.60
N LYS A 528 10.97 -2.81 -11.85
CA LYS A 528 11.90 -3.28 -10.83
C LYS A 528 12.03 -2.30 -9.66
N ARG A 529 12.21 -1.01 -9.97
CA ARG A 529 12.28 0.06 -8.95
C ARG A 529 11.00 0.11 -8.12
N MET A 530 9.85 0.06 -8.79
CA MET A 530 8.56 0.21 -8.14
C MET A 530 8.21 -1.00 -7.26
N LEU A 531 8.58 -2.22 -7.65
CA LEU A 531 8.41 -3.42 -6.83
C LEU A 531 9.31 -3.43 -5.58
N ALA A 532 10.50 -2.82 -5.66
CA ALA A 532 11.37 -2.67 -4.51
C ALA A 532 10.80 -1.67 -3.47
N ASP A 533 10.06 -0.66 -3.94
CA ASP A 533 9.45 0.37 -3.10
C ASP A 533 8.42 -0.21 -2.11
N PRO A 534 8.37 0.25 -0.85
CA PRO A 534 7.35 -0.16 0.11
C PRO A 534 5.90 -0.04 -0.39
N LYS A 535 5.59 0.91 -1.28
CA LYS A 535 4.27 1.09 -1.88
C LYS A 535 3.79 -0.13 -2.67
N ALA A 536 4.68 -0.96 -3.21
CA ALA A 536 4.28 -2.20 -3.91
C ALA A 536 3.61 -3.23 -2.99
N THR A 537 3.67 -3.05 -1.68
CA THR A 537 2.85 -3.84 -0.75
C THR A 537 1.35 -3.65 -1.01
N GLU A 538 0.93 -2.51 -1.56
CA GLU A 538 -0.47 -2.28 -1.93
C GLU A 538 -0.95 -3.24 -3.03
N LEU A 539 -0.11 -3.62 -4.00
CA LEU A 539 -0.47 -4.67 -4.97
C LEU A 539 -0.79 -5.99 -4.26
N ALA A 540 0.04 -6.43 -3.31
CA ALA A 540 -0.24 -7.65 -2.56
C ALA A 540 -1.49 -7.53 -1.66
N ARG A 541 -1.68 -6.36 -1.05
CA ARG A 541 -2.80 -6.08 -0.15
C ARG A 541 -4.12 -5.98 -0.86
N ASP A 542 -4.15 -5.33 -2.01
CA ASP A 542 -5.36 -5.03 -2.75
C ASP A 542 -5.69 -6.18 -3.71
N PHE A 543 -4.86 -6.40 -4.73
CA PHE A 543 -5.04 -7.52 -5.67
C PHE A 543 -5.07 -8.87 -4.94
N GLY A 544 -4.12 -9.14 -4.05
CA GLY A 544 -4.04 -10.44 -3.37
C GLY A 544 -5.24 -10.72 -2.47
N ALA A 545 -5.75 -9.72 -1.75
CA ALA A 545 -6.90 -9.93 -0.88
C ALA A 545 -8.22 -10.09 -1.66
N GLN A 546 -8.35 -9.39 -2.78
CA GLN A 546 -9.52 -9.47 -3.65
C GLN A 546 -9.55 -10.77 -4.47
N TRP A 547 -8.42 -11.13 -5.10
CA TRP A 547 -8.26 -12.40 -5.81
C TRP A 547 -8.60 -13.60 -4.90
N LEU A 548 -8.03 -13.63 -3.69
CA LEU A 548 -8.27 -14.73 -2.75
C LEU A 548 -9.62 -14.62 -2.00
N GLN A 549 -10.39 -13.56 -2.24
CA GLN A 549 -11.67 -13.23 -1.58
C GLN A 549 -11.60 -13.15 -0.04
N ILE A 550 -10.42 -12.91 0.52
CA ILE A 550 -10.20 -12.92 1.98
C ILE A 550 -10.72 -11.66 2.67
N GLN A 551 -11.06 -10.60 1.93
CA GLN A 551 -11.71 -9.38 2.43
C GLN A 551 -12.97 -9.71 3.25
N ARG A 552 -13.67 -10.79 2.88
CA ARG A 552 -14.88 -11.29 3.56
C ARG A 552 -14.64 -11.69 5.01
N ILE A 553 -13.39 -11.90 5.43
CA ILE A 553 -13.07 -12.19 6.83
C ILE A 553 -13.47 -11.05 7.77
N ALA A 554 -13.72 -9.83 7.26
CA ALA A 554 -14.26 -8.74 8.06
C ALA A 554 -15.70 -9.01 8.54
N THR A 555 -16.48 -9.80 7.79
CA THR A 555 -17.93 -9.98 8.01
C THR A 555 -18.33 -11.40 8.42
N VAL A 556 -17.49 -12.42 8.20
CA VAL A 556 -17.78 -13.80 8.67
C VAL A 556 -17.97 -13.85 10.18
N THR A 557 -18.85 -14.70 10.70
CA THR A 557 -19.15 -14.82 12.14
C THR A 557 -19.08 -16.27 12.61
N PRO A 558 -17.88 -16.86 12.76
CA PRO A 558 -17.70 -18.14 13.44
C PRO A 558 -18.36 -18.13 14.82
N ASP A 559 -18.95 -19.26 15.18
CA ASP A 559 -19.64 -19.46 16.44
C ASP A 559 -18.67 -19.23 17.63
N PRO A 560 -18.98 -18.28 18.54
CA PRO A 560 -18.07 -17.92 19.63
C PRO A 560 -17.95 -18.99 20.72
N GLU A 561 -18.93 -19.89 20.87
CA GLU A 561 -18.86 -21.01 21.80
C GLU A 561 -17.91 -22.09 21.27
N ARG A 562 -17.96 -22.37 19.96
CA ARG A 562 -17.07 -23.33 19.29
C ARG A 562 -15.67 -22.77 19.04
N PHE A 563 -15.55 -21.48 18.74
CA PHE A 563 -14.31 -20.83 18.32
C PHE A 563 -13.99 -19.59 19.18
N PRO A 564 -13.79 -19.75 20.50
CA PRO A 564 -13.64 -18.62 21.44
C PRO A 564 -12.37 -17.78 21.21
N THR A 565 -11.39 -18.31 20.50
CA THR A 565 -10.15 -17.59 20.14
C THR A 565 -10.33 -16.68 18.93
N PHE A 566 -11.43 -16.79 18.20
CA PHE A 566 -11.67 -16.01 16.99
C PHE A 566 -12.16 -14.59 17.31
N GLY A 567 -11.21 -13.65 17.36
CA GLY A 567 -11.48 -12.24 17.64
C GLY A 567 -10.88 -11.28 16.62
N ARG A 568 -11.08 -9.97 16.84
CA ARG A 568 -10.55 -8.90 15.98
C ARG A 568 -9.03 -9.00 15.75
N ARG A 569 -8.28 -9.41 16.78
CA ARG A 569 -6.82 -9.54 16.70
C ARG A 569 -6.40 -10.68 15.78
N LEU A 570 -7.01 -11.85 15.93
CA LEU A 570 -6.72 -13.00 15.10
C LEU A 570 -7.10 -12.75 13.63
N ARG A 571 -8.28 -12.16 13.37
CA ARG A 571 -8.69 -11.74 12.01
C ARG A 571 -7.67 -10.84 11.35
N ALA A 572 -7.24 -9.78 12.05
CA ALA A 572 -6.23 -8.86 11.53
C ALA A 572 -4.88 -9.57 11.30
N ALA A 573 -4.53 -10.54 12.15
CA ALA A 573 -3.30 -11.29 11.99
C ALA A 573 -3.33 -12.24 10.77
N MET A 574 -4.47 -12.92 10.54
CA MET A 574 -4.69 -13.78 9.38
C MET A 574 -4.60 -13.01 8.06
N LEU A 575 -5.22 -11.82 7.97
CA LEU A 575 -5.10 -10.96 6.79
C LEU A 575 -3.67 -10.51 6.56
N LYS A 576 -2.98 -10.09 7.63
CA LYS A 576 -1.62 -9.58 7.52
C LYS A 576 -0.60 -10.66 7.14
N GLU A 577 -0.80 -11.91 7.57
CA GLU A 577 -0.02 -13.05 7.08
C GLU A 577 -0.09 -13.14 5.55
N THR A 578 -1.30 -13.22 5.01
CA THR A 578 -1.50 -13.39 3.57
C THR A 578 -0.97 -12.20 2.77
N GLU A 579 -1.18 -10.97 3.26
CA GLU A 579 -0.61 -9.76 2.68
C GLU A 579 0.93 -9.83 2.61
N LEU A 580 1.59 -10.14 3.72
CA LEU A 580 3.05 -10.21 3.78
C LEU A 580 3.60 -11.36 2.93
N PHE A 581 2.90 -12.49 2.90
CA PHE A 581 3.28 -13.66 2.10
C PHE A 581 3.24 -13.35 0.60
N VAL A 582 2.12 -12.84 0.10
CA VAL A 582 1.99 -12.43 -1.31
C VAL A 582 2.99 -11.31 -1.63
N ALA A 583 3.14 -10.31 -0.75
CA ALA A 583 4.12 -9.24 -0.94
C ALA A 583 5.56 -9.77 -1.04
N SER A 584 5.93 -10.77 -0.24
CA SER A 584 7.26 -11.38 -0.31
C SER A 584 7.51 -12.04 -1.67
N ILE A 585 6.52 -12.73 -2.23
CA ILE A 585 6.65 -13.39 -3.54
C ILE A 585 6.80 -12.36 -4.66
N LEU A 586 5.99 -11.29 -4.63
CA LEU A 586 6.00 -10.25 -5.67
C LEU A 586 7.23 -9.34 -5.60
N ARG A 587 7.66 -8.95 -4.39
CA ARG A 587 8.75 -7.96 -4.20
C ARG A 587 10.14 -8.59 -4.19
N GLU A 588 10.27 -9.84 -3.74
CA GLU A 588 11.54 -10.56 -3.72
C GLU A 588 11.78 -11.39 -5.00
N ASP A 589 10.92 -11.21 -6.02
CA ASP A 589 11.01 -11.91 -7.31
C ASP A 589 11.05 -13.45 -7.17
N GLN A 590 10.19 -13.99 -6.31
CA GLN A 590 10.08 -15.44 -6.11
C GLN A 590 9.26 -16.09 -7.23
N SER A 591 9.24 -17.43 -7.25
CA SER A 591 8.38 -18.15 -8.18
C SER A 591 6.92 -17.94 -7.78
N VAL A 592 6.05 -17.64 -8.74
CA VAL A 592 4.60 -17.58 -8.45
C VAL A 592 4.06 -18.94 -8.00
N LEU A 593 4.75 -20.05 -8.30
CA LEU A 593 4.38 -21.38 -7.82
C LEU A 593 4.55 -21.53 -6.30
N ASP A 594 5.35 -20.66 -5.66
CA ASP A 594 5.50 -20.64 -4.20
C ASP A 594 4.18 -20.24 -3.51
N LEU A 595 3.25 -19.60 -4.23
CA LEU A 595 1.89 -19.36 -3.75
C LEU A 595 1.17 -20.68 -3.42
N LEU A 596 1.45 -21.78 -4.12
CA LEU A 596 0.85 -23.09 -3.87
C LEU A 596 1.54 -23.81 -2.70
N ASP A 597 2.86 -23.73 -2.63
CA ASP A 597 3.66 -24.56 -1.72
C ASP A 597 5.02 -23.93 -1.35
N ALA A 598 4.98 -22.85 -0.57
CA ALA A 598 6.17 -22.29 0.06
C ALA A 598 6.52 -23.00 1.38
N ASP A 599 7.80 -23.06 1.69
CA ASP A 599 8.35 -23.59 2.95
C ASP A 599 8.43 -22.55 4.08
N TYR A 600 7.72 -21.42 3.94
CA TYR A 600 7.71 -20.35 4.92
C TYR A 600 6.36 -19.63 4.98
N THR A 601 6.14 -18.90 6.07
CA THR A 601 5.03 -17.92 6.21
C THR A 601 5.45 -16.77 7.13
N PHE A 602 4.53 -15.86 7.44
CA PHE A 602 4.73 -14.74 8.35
C PHE A 602 3.82 -14.84 9.57
N LEU A 603 4.42 -14.93 10.76
CA LEU A 603 3.67 -15.08 12.00
C LEU A 603 4.04 -13.98 13.00
N ASN A 604 3.02 -13.46 13.70
CA ASN A 604 3.19 -12.79 14.99
C ASN A 604 2.75 -13.74 16.11
N LYS A 605 2.85 -13.31 17.38
CA LYS A 605 2.50 -14.18 18.53
C LYS A 605 1.08 -14.73 18.47
N GLU A 606 0.11 -13.90 18.06
CA GLU A 606 -1.31 -14.28 18.01
C GLU A 606 -1.54 -15.44 17.04
N LEU A 607 -1.03 -15.29 15.82
CA LEU A 607 -1.20 -16.30 14.77
C LEU A 607 -0.32 -17.53 15.00
N ALA A 608 0.88 -17.35 15.56
CA ALA A 608 1.75 -18.46 15.94
C ALA A 608 1.08 -19.38 16.98
N ASN A 609 0.42 -18.81 17.99
CA ASN A 609 -0.37 -19.57 18.95
C ASN A 609 -1.52 -20.32 18.28
N HIS A 610 -2.24 -19.66 17.36
CA HIS A 610 -3.33 -20.25 16.59
C HIS A 610 -2.86 -21.42 15.72
N TYR A 611 -1.66 -21.31 15.15
CA TYR A 611 -1.07 -22.35 14.30
C TYR A 611 -0.36 -23.45 15.09
N GLY A 612 -0.11 -23.24 16.38
CA GLY A 612 0.68 -24.15 17.21
C GLY A 612 2.17 -24.09 16.91
N ILE A 613 2.69 -23.01 16.34
CA ILE A 613 4.12 -22.81 16.02
C ILE A 613 4.77 -21.92 17.09
N THR A 614 5.96 -22.28 17.56
CA THR A 614 6.57 -21.66 18.75
C THR A 614 7.78 -20.77 18.46
N ASP A 615 8.49 -21.01 17.36
CA ASP A 615 9.69 -20.26 17.00
C ASP A 615 9.86 -20.10 15.48
N THR A 616 10.82 -19.27 15.07
CA THR A 616 11.09 -18.93 13.67
C THR A 616 11.58 -20.09 12.80
N GLN A 617 11.87 -21.26 13.41
CA GLN A 617 12.22 -22.47 12.69
C GLN A 617 11.02 -23.41 12.52
N GLY A 618 9.81 -23.01 12.88
CA GLY A 618 8.61 -23.82 12.65
C GLY A 618 8.41 -24.96 13.64
N ASN A 619 9.04 -24.91 14.81
CA ASN A 619 8.85 -25.95 15.82
C ASN A 619 7.44 -25.89 16.43
N TRP A 620 6.77 -27.04 16.51
CA TRP A 620 5.40 -27.17 16.99
C TRP A 620 5.28 -27.20 18.51
N MET A 621 4.20 -26.63 19.03
CA MET A 621 3.86 -26.61 20.44
C MET A 621 3.55 -28.01 20.94
N GLY A 622 4.12 -28.39 22.09
CA GLY A 622 3.94 -29.71 22.68
C GLY A 622 4.71 -30.85 21.98
N GLN A 623 5.43 -30.56 20.89
CA GLN A 623 6.32 -31.51 20.23
C GLN A 623 7.79 -31.27 20.62
N LYS A 624 8.61 -32.32 20.53
CA LYS A 624 10.05 -32.18 20.74
C LYS A 624 10.62 -31.34 19.60
N LYS A 625 11.43 -30.31 19.92
CA LYS A 625 12.11 -29.50 18.91
C LYS A 625 12.91 -30.39 17.96
N THR A 626 12.60 -30.25 16.69
CA THR A 626 13.18 -30.98 15.55
C THR A 626 14.32 -30.19 14.93
N VAL A 627 14.26 -28.85 14.97
CA VAL A 627 15.29 -27.95 14.44
C VAL A 627 15.73 -26.96 15.52
N SER A 628 17.04 -26.86 15.76
CA SER A 628 17.63 -25.91 16.71
C SER A 628 17.82 -24.51 16.10
N GLY A 629 17.95 -23.48 16.95
CA GLY A 629 18.32 -22.12 16.52
C GLY A 629 17.15 -21.18 16.20
N GLY A 630 15.90 -21.61 16.39
CA GLY A 630 14.73 -20.75 16.23
C GLY A 630 14.55 -19.77 17.39
N GLU A 631 14.20 -18.53 17.05
CA GLU A 631 13.82 -17.49 18.00
C GLU A 631 12.33 -17.58 18.34
N ALA A 632 11.98 -17.43 19.62
CA ALA A 632 10.58 -17.47 20.03
C ALA A 632 9.79 -16.28 19.46
N ILE A 633 8.65 -16.57 18.83
CA ILE A 633 7.78 -15.57 18.21
C ILE A 633 7.03 -14.79 19.30
N LYS A 634 7.23 -13.47 19.37
CA LYS A 634 6.72 -12.62 20.46
C LYS A 634 6.11 -11.31 19.92
N GLY A 635 5.20 -10.74 20.71
CA GLY A 635 4.64 -9.42 20.44
C GLY A 635 3.75 -9.38 19.20
N ARG A 636 3.58 -8.16 18.65
CA ARG A 636 2.71 -7.88 17.50
C ARG A 636 3.43 -7.88 16.15
N ALA A 637 4.76 -7.79 16.17
CA ALA A 637 5.57 -7.79 14.96
C ALA A 637 5.51 -9.16 14.28
N PHE A 638 5.41 -9.14 12.96
CA PHE A 638 5.47 -10.34 12.13
C PHE A 638 6.92 -10.70 11.84
N GLN A 639 7.21 -11.99 11.85
CA GLN A 639 8.51 -12.56 11.51
C GLN A 639 8.30 -13.58 10.40
N ARG A 640 9.24 -13.66 9.45
CA ARG A 640 9.30 -14.79 8.50
C ARG A 640 9.66 -16.04 9.29
N VAL A 641 8.88 -17.09 9.14
CA VAL A 641 9.00 -18.36 9.87
C VAL A 641 9.15 -19.48 8.87
N ALA A 642 10.22 -20.26 8.97
CA ALA A 642 10.37 -21.49 8.22
C ALA A 642 9.32 -22.50 8.70
N LEU A 643 8.68 -23.20 7.77
CA LEU A 643 7.67 -24.21 8.04
C LEU A 643 8.30 -25.60 7.92
N GLN A 644 7.97 -26.45 8.88
CA GLN A 644 8.44 -27.84 8.88
C GLN A 644 7.30 -28.78 8.50
N GLY A 645 7.60 -29.72 7.60
CA GLY A 645 6.64 -30.71 7.12
C GLY A 645 5.65 -30.15 6.10
N ALA A 646 4.69 -30.98 5.68
CA ALA A 646 3.79 -30.65 4.57
C ALA A 646 2.44 -30.02 5.00
N SER A 647 2.21 -29.85 6.31
CA SER A 647 0.90 -29.44 6.86
C SER A 647 0.65 -27.94 6.85
N ARG A 648 1.60 -27.10 6.44
CA ARG A 648 1.40 -25.66 6.18
C ARG A 648 2.31 -25.24 5.03
N GLY A 649 2.07 -24.06 4.48
CA GLY A 649 2.83 -23.49 3.36
C GLY A 649 1.91 -23.20 2.19
N GLY A 650 2.13 -22.07 1.51
CA GLY A 650 1.24 -21.61 0.44
C GLY A 650 -0.15 -21.17 0.91
N ILE A 651 -0.85 -20.46 0.03
CA ILE A 651 -2.13 -19.76 0.29
C ILE A 651 -3.26 -20.71 0.72
N LEU A 652 -3.23 -21.98 0.27
CA LEU A 652 -4.23 -23.01 0.58
C LEU A 652 -4.34 -23.28 2.09
N THR A 653 -3.27 -23.02 2.84
CA THR A 653 -3.16 -23.35 4.26
C THR A 653 -3.28 -22.13 5.17
N HIS A 654 -3.46 -20.94 4.58
CA HIS A 654 -3.65 -19.70 5.34
C HIS A 654 -5.03 -19.69 5.99
N ALA A 655 -5.08 -19.36 7.28
CA ALA A 655 -6.33 -19.34 8.01
C ALA A 655 -7.31 -18.28 7.48
N SER A 656 -6.84 -17.22 6.81
CA SER A 656 -7.74 -16.27 6.15
C SER A 656 -8.58 -16.96 5.07
N VAL A 657 -7.96 -17.79 4.23
CA VAL A 657 -8.63 -18.55 3.17
C VAL A 657 -9.54 -19.61 3.79
N LEU A 658 -8.99 -20.44 4.67
CA LEU A 658 -9.72 -21.55 5.31
C LEU A 658 -10.96 -21.08 6.08
N THR A 659 -10.93 -19.86 6.63
CA THR A 659 -12.06 -19.27 7.36
C THR A 659 -13.15 -18.77 6.40
N VAL A 660 -12.80 -18.03 5.34
CA VAL A 660 -13.81 -17.48 4.40
C VAL A 660 -14.47 -18.56 3.55
N THR A 661 -13.84 -19.72 3.44
CA THR A 661 -14.39 -20.91 2.77
C THR A 661 -15.04 -21.91 3.74
N SER A 662 -15.42 -21.49 4.94
CA SER A 662 -16.10 -22.35 5.95
C SER A 662 -17.47 -21.79 6.36
N ASN A 663 -18.22 -22.56 7.13
CA ASN A 663 -19.47 -22.14 7.76
C ASN A 663 -19.22 -21.64 9.20
N PRO A 664 -20.15 -20.90 9.82
CA PRO A 664 -20.00 -20.41 11.19
C PRO A 664 -19.64 -21.49 12.23
N THR A 665 -20.22 -22.68 12.11
CA THR A 665 -20.11 -23.75 13.11
C THR A 665 -19.19 -24.90 12.71
N ARG A 666 -18.83 -25.02 11.42
CA ARG A 666 -18.12 -26.17 10.84
C ARG A 666 -17.34 -25.83 9.55
N THR A 667 -16.45 -26.74 9.15
CA THR A 667 -15.78 -26.71 7.84
C THR A 667 -16.78 -26.91 6.69
N SER A 668 -16.33 -26.66 5.46
CA SER A 668 -17.11 -26.96 4.25
C SER A 668 -16.18 -27.43 3.13
N PRO A 669 -16.04 -28.76 2.92
CA PRO A 669 -15.28 -29.31 1.79
C PRO A 669 -15.72 -28.75 0.45
N VAL A 670 -17.04 -28.60 0.25
CA VAL A 670 -17.64 -28.03 -0.97
C VAL A 670 -17.15 -26.61 -1.24
N LYS A 671 -17.24 -25.70 -0.25
CA LYS A 671 -16.80 -24.30 -0.40
C LYS A 671 -15.29 -24.20 -0.60
N ARG A 672 -14.51 -25.04 0.06
CA ARG A 672 -13.05 -25.11 -0.09
C ARG A 672 -12.65 -25.60 -1.48
N GLY A 673 -13.22 -26.71 -1.93
CA GLY A 673 -13.00 -27.27 -3.27
C GLY A 673 -13.39 -26.30 -4.38
N ARG A 674 -14.57 -25.69 -4.27
CA ARG A 674 -15.01 -24.62 -5.18
C ARG A 674 -14.01 -23.48 -5.24
N TRP A 675 -13.53 -22.99 -4.09
CA TRP A 675 -12.58 -21.89 -4.04
C TRP A 675 -11.26 -22.25 -4.75
N VAL A 676 -10.76 -23.47 -4.59
CA VAL A 676 -9.56 -23.92 -5.32
C VAL A 676 -9.81 -23.97 -6.83
N LEU A 677 -10.92 -24.56 -7.26
CA LEU A 677 -11.27 -24.62 -8.67
C LEU A 677 -11.40 -23.22 -9.30
N GLU A 678 -12.08 -22.30 -8.60
CA GLU A 678 -12.41 -20.96 -9.10
C GLU A 678 -11.23 -19.97 -9.01
N GLN A 679 -10.54 -19.93 -7.86
CA GLN A 679 -9.48 -18.93 -7.61
C GLN A 679 -8.07 -19.43 -7.90
N VAL A 680 -7.84 -20.75 -7.92
CA VAL A 680 -6.50 -21.32 -8.14
C VAL A 680 -6.38 -21.93 -9.52
N LEU A 681 -7.39 -22.67 -10.01
CA LEU A 681 -7.31 -23.38 -11.30
C LEU A 681 -8.03 -22.68 -12.45
N GLY A 682 -8.84 -21.66 -12.19
CA GLY A 682 -9.57 -20.92 -13.23
C GLY A 682 -10.69 -21.74 -13.89
N SER A 683 -11.17 -22.79 -13.22
CA SER A 683 -12.21 -23.70 -13.72
C SER A 683 -13.40 -23.71 -12.74
N PRO A 684 -14.13 -22.58 -12.59
CA PRO A 684 -15.21 -22.47 -11.61
C PRO A 684 -16.21 -23.61 -11.78
N PRO A 685 -16.70 -24.20 -10.68
CA PRO A 685 -17.82 -25.11 -10.80
C PRO A 685 -19.06 -24.33 -11.29
N PRO A 686 -19.97 -25.02 -11.99
CA PRO A 686 -21.27 -24.47 -12.39
C PRO A 686 -22.08 -23.94 -11.20
N PRO A 687 -23.08 -23.07 -11.43
CA PRO A 687 -24.03 -22.70 -10.39
C PRO A 687 -24.81 -23.92 -9.88
N PRO A 688 -25.20 -23.95 -8.58
CA PRO A 688 -25.99 -25.05 -8.05
C PRO A 688 -27.36 -25.13 -8.75
N PRO A 689 -27.96 -26.33 -8.88
CA PRO A 689 -29.32 -26.49 -9.38
C PRO A 689 -30.35 -25.63 -8.59
N PRO A 690 -31.47 -25.23 -9.21
CA PRO A 690 -32.60 -24.66 -8.47
C PRO A 690 -33.08 -25.67 -7.42
N ASP A 691 -33.44 -25.20 -6.22
CA ASP A 691 -34.08 -25.99 -5.15
C ASP A 691 -33.23 -27.08 -4.46
N VAL A 692 -31.90 -26.92 -4.37
CA VAL A 692 -31.05 -27.82 -3.56
C VAL A 692 -31.36 -27.65 -2.05
N PRO A 693 -31.78 -28.70 -1.34
CA PRO A 693 -31.98 -28.64 0.11
C PRO A 693 -30.66 -28.37 0.84
N GLU A 694 -30.67 -27.49 1.86
CA GLU A 694 -29.50 -27.32 2.72
C GLU A 694 -29.19 -28.63 3.47
N LEU A 695 -27.91 -29.00 3.54
CA LEU A 695 -27.46 -30.10 4.39
C LEU A 695 -27.82 -29.81 5.84
N GLU A 696 -28.73 -30.59 6.43
CA GLU A 696 -29.26 -30.41 7.79
C GLU A 696 -28.16 -29.99 8.78
N GLU A 697 -28.37 -28.84 9.43
CA GLU A 697 -27.43 -28.25 10.40
C GLU A 697 -27.51 -28.89 11.79
N ASP A 698 -28.33 -29.93 11.94
CA ASP A 698 -28.84 -30.33 13.25
C ASP A 698 -27.76 -30.89 14.18
N HIS A 699 -27.72 -30.35 15.39
CA HIS A 699 -26.71 -30.64 16.41
C HIS A 699 -26.77 -32.09 16.88
N ASP A 700 -27.93 -32.74 16.78
CA ASP A 700 -28.15 -34.13 17.15
C ASP A 700 -27.67 -35.13 16.09
N ALA A 701 -27.44 -34.70 14.83
CA ALA A 701 -26.87 -35.56 13.78
C ALA A 701 -25.35 -35.80 13.95
N ILE A 702 -24.70 -35.12 14.91
CA ILE A 702 -23.28 -35.32 15.27
C ILE A 702 -23.07 -36.66 15.99
N THR A 703 -24.11 -37.26 16.56
CA THR A 703 -24.01 -38.58 17.20
C THR A 703 -24.16 -39.71 16.18
N GLY A 704 -23.09 -39.99 15.42
CA GLY A 704 -22.93 -41.29 14.75
C GLY A 704 -22.30 -41.31 13.37
N THR A 705 -22.33 -40.21 12.61
CA THR A 705 -21.78 -40.15 11.23
C THR A 705 -20.83 -38.98 11.01
N THR A 706 -19.76 -39.23 10.23
CA THR A 706 -18.75 -38.21 9.88
C THR A 706 -19.30 -37.20 8.87
N LEU A 707 -18.66 -36.02 8.76
CA LEU A 707 -19.03 -35.03 7.72
C LEU A 707 -18.91 -35.61 6.31
N ARG A 708 -17.89 -36.47 6.09
CA ARG A 708 -17.68 -37.19 4.84
C ARG A 708 -18.87 -38.09 4.51
N GLU A 709 -19.28 -38.94 5.44
CA GLU A 709 -20.41 -39.86 5.23
C GLU A 709 -21.69 -39.11 4.88
N ARG A 710 -21.94 -37.94 5.50
CA ARG A 710 -23.10 -37.10 5.16
C ARG A 710 -23.02 -36.50 3.75
N LEU A 711 -21.84 -36.07 3.33
CA LEU A 711 -21.62 -35.58 1.96
C LEU A 711 -21.74 -36.71 0.94
N GLU A 712 -21.25 -37.91 1.26
CA GLU A 712 -21.40 -39.09 0.42
C GLU A 712 -22.88 -39.49 0.27
N GLN A 713 -23.66 -39.45 1.34
CA GLN A 713 -25.12 -39.63 1.29
C GLN A 713 -25.79 -38.57 0.41
N HIS A 714 -25.38 -37.30 0.53
CA HIS A 714 -25.91 -36.23 -0.31
C HIS A 714 -25.58 -36.40 -1.80
N ARG A 715 -24.47 -37.06 -2.11
CA ARG A 715 -24.02 -37.35 -3.49
C ARG A 715 -24.68 -38.57 -4.11
N GLU A 716 -25.55 -39.30 -3.40
CA GLU A 716 -26.35 -40.37 -4.00
C GLU A 716 -27.33 -39.83 -5.06
N ASP A 717 -27.66 -38.53 -5.01
CA ASP A 717 -28.41 -37.85 -6.07
C ASP A 717 -27.53 -37.64 -7.32
N PRO A 718 -27.88 -38.20 -8.49
CA PRO A 718 -27.15 -37.99 -9.74
C PRO A 718 -26.99 -36.52 -10.14
N ALA A 719 -27.92 -35.65 -9.76
CA ALA A 719 -27.85 -34.21 -10.03
C ALA A 719 -26.74 -33.51 -9.23
N CYS A 720 -26.39 -34.04 -8.06
CA CYS A 720 -25.34 -33.49 -7.19
C CYS A 720 -23.97 -34.15 -7.44
N ALA A 721 -23.95 -35.44 -7.81
CA ALA A 721 -22.75 -36.25 -7.90
C ALA A 721 -21.67 -35.67 -8.85
N ASN A 722 -22.08 -35.20 -10.04
CA ASN A 722 -21.15 -34.72 -11.07
C ASN A 722 -20.33 -33.50 -10.65
N CYS A 723 -20.96 -32.53 -9.98
CA CYS A 723 -20.27 -31.31 -9.54
C CYS A 723 -19.38 -31.59 -8.32
N HIS A 724 -19.90 -32.37 -7.37
CA HIS A 724 -19.18 -32.73 -6.15
C HIS A 724 -17.97 -33.63 -6.43
N ALA A 725 -17.98 -34.43 -7.50
CA ALA A 725 -16.84 -35.26 -7.88
C ALA A 725 -15.54 -34.45 -8.12
N LYS A 726 -15.64 -33.19 -8.54
CA LYS A 726 -14.48 -32.31 -8.74
C LYS A 726 -14.11 -31.52 -7.46
N MET A 727 -15.09 -31.08 -6.68
CA MET A 727 -14.89 -30.20 -5.53
C MET A 727 -14.55 -30.94 -4.24
N ASP A 728 -15.32 -31.97 -3.91
CA ASP A 728 -15.26 -32.62 -2.60
C ASP A 728 -13.91 -33.28 -2.33
N PRO A 729 -13.28 -34.01 -3.28
CA PRO A 729 -11.93 -34.55 -3.09
C PRO A 729 -10.92 -33.48 -2.64
N ILE A 730 -10.92 -32.32 -3.31
CA ILE A 730 -10.04 -31.20 -2.98
C ILE A 730 -10.36 -30.66 -1.59
N GLY A 731 -11.65 -30.53 -1.26
CA GLY A 731 -12.11 -30.09 0.04
C GLY A 731 -11.71 -31.03 1.19
N PHE A 732 -11.78 -32.34 0.97
CA PHE A 732 -11.44 -33.35 1.97
C PHE A 732 -9.97 -33.32 2.36
N ALA A 733 -9.06 -33.07 1.42
CA ALA A 733 -7.64 -32.89 1.72
C ALA A 733 -7.33 -31.70 2.66
N LEU A 734 -8.28 -30.78 2.83
CA LEU A 734 -8.17 -29.63 3.73
C LEU A 734 -8.83 -29.85 5.10
N GLU A 735 -9.45 -31.02 5.35
CA GLU A 735 -10.25 -31.21 6.57
C GLU A 735 -9.43 -31.28 7.87
N ASN A 736 -8.11 -31.47 7.78
CA ASN A 736 -7.20 -31.26 8.91
C ASN A 736 -7.15 -29.81 9.42
N TYR A 737 -7.81 -28.84 8.76
CA TYR A 737 -7.99 -27.50 9.29
C TYR A 737 -9.44 -27.26 9.67
N ASN A 738 -9.69 -26.81 10.90
CA ASN A 738 -11.03 -26.46 11.37
C ASN A 738 -11.58 -25.20 10.66
N ALA A 739 -12.80 -24.78 11.03
CA ALA A 739 -13.49 -23.66 10.38
C ALA A 739 -12.76 -22.30 10.51
N ILE A 740 -11.80 -22.16 11.42
CA ILE A 740 -10.96 -20.96 11.57
C ILE A 740 -9.49 -21.23 11.20
N GLY A 741 -9.20 -22.33 10.49
CA GLY A 741 -7.86 -22.65 9.98
C GLY A 741 -6.83 -23.17 10.99
N ALA A 742 -7.27 -23.56 12.20
CA ALA A 742 -6.41 -24.27 13.15
C ALA A 742 -6.26 -25.74 12.74
N PHE A 743 -5.06 -26.29 12.91
CA PHE A 743 -4.78 -27.68 12.55
C PHE A 743 -5.37 -28.66 13.57
N ARG A 744 -5.85 -29.81 13.10
CA ARG A 744 -6.49 -30.88 13.88
C ARG A 744 -6.38 -32.24 13.18
N THR A 745 -6.38 -33.30 13.96
CA THR A 745 -6.43 -34.70 13.45
C THR A 745 -7.76 -35.40 13.75
N LYS A 746 -8.61 -34.80 14.61
CA LYS A 746 -9.89 -35.38 15.02
C LYS A 746 -11.05 -34.38 14.93
N GLU A 747 -12.27 -34.89 14.74
CA GLU A 747 -13.55 -34.17 14.86
C GLU A 747 -14.54 -34.97 15.68
N GLY A 748 -15.17 -34.37 16.70
CA GLY A 748 -16.16 -35.08 17.52
C GLY A 748 -15.64 -36.39 18.15
N GLY A 749 -14.32 -36.53 18.31
CA GLY A 749 -13.66 -37.74 18.81
C GLY A 749 -13.24 -38.76 17.73
N LEU A 750 -13.70 -38.59 16.49
CA LEU A 750 -13.36 -39.45 15.33
C LEU A 750 -12.10 -38.93 14.63
N GLU A 751 -11.30 -39.84 14.05
CA GLU A 751 -10.16 -39.46 13.20
C GLU A 751 -10.67 -38.84 11.90
N ILE A 752 -9.92 -37.86 11.38
CA ILE A 752 -10.22 -37.21 10.10
C ILE A 752 -9.60 -38.03 8.97
N ASP A 753 -10.43 -38.42 8.01
CA ASP A 753 -9.99 -39.06 6.77
C ASP A 753 -9.83 -38.02 5.66
N THR A 754 -8.59 -37.81 5.24
CA THR A 754 -8.19 -36.88 4.16
C THR A 754 -7.92 -37.54 2.82
N THR A 755 -8.16 -38.85 2.71
CA THR A 755 -7.98 -39.58 1.44
C THR A 755 -9.05 -39.21 0.44
N ALA A 756 -8.69 -39.08 -0.82
CA ALA A 756 -9.63 -38.79 -1.88
C ALA A 756 -9.12 -39.25 -3.25
N GLU A 757 -10.03 -39.29 -4.22
CA GLU A 757 -9.74 -39.63 -5.61
C GLU A 757 -10.36 -38.56 -6.52
N LEU A 758 -9.56 -38.04 -7.45
CA LEU A 758 -10.04 -37.13 -8.50
C LEU A 758 -10.79 -37.90 -9.60
N PRO A 759 -11.62 -37.24 -10.43
CA PRO A 759 -12.36 -37.90 -11.51
C PRO A 759 -11.51 -38.63 -12.55
N ASP A 760 -10.22 -38.30 -12.65
CA ASP A 760 -9.26 -38.97 -13.53
C ASP A 760 -8.63 -40.23 -12.91
N GLY A 761 -9.05 -40.62 -11.70
CA GLY A 761 -8.54 -41.77 -10.95
C GLY A 761 -7.31 -41.47 -10.10
N THR A 762 -6.84 -40.21 -10.04
CA THR A 762 -5.70 -39.84 -9.20
C THR A 762 -6.10 -39.88 -7.73
N ALA A 763 -5.61 -40.89 -7.00
CA ALA A 763 -5.76 -41.00 -5.55
C ALA A 763 -4.69 -40.17 -4.82
N PHE A 764 -5.08 -39.53 -3.71
CA PHE A 764 -4.19 -38.71 -2.89
C PHE A 764 -4.63 -38.64 -1.43
N ASP A 765 -3.71 -38.29 -0.53
CA ASP A 765 -3.99 -38.13 0.89
C ASP A 765 -3.54 -36.76 1.43
N GLY A 766 -4.53 -35.93 1.76
CA GLY A 766 -4.30 -34.67 2.45
C GLY A 766 -3.63 -33.58 1.62
N ILE A 767 -3.31 -32.49 2.31
CA ILE A 767 -2.86 -31.24 1.70
C ILE A 767 -1.51 -31.34 1.00
N ALA A 768 -0.63 -32.24 1.45
CA ALA A 768 0.70 -32.43 0.88
C ALA A 768 0.60 -32.89 -0.58
N ASP A 769 -0.17 -33.96 -0.81
CA ASP A 769 -0.38 -34.51 -2.14
C ASP A 769 -1.21 -33.57 -3.00
N LEU A 770 -2.24 -32.91 -2.43
CA LEU A 770 -3.03 -31.91 -3.16
C LEU A 770 -2.16 -30.77 -3.71
N LYS A 771 -1.21 -30.25 -2.92
CA LYS A 771 -0.27 -29.23 -3.39
C LYS A 771 0.59 -29.74 -4.54
N GLN A 772 1.05 -30.99 -4.46
CA GLN A 772 1.83 -31.59 -5.54
C GLN A 772 0.99 -31.74 -6.82
N ILE A 773 -0.26 -32.19 -6.71
CA ILE A 773 -1.21 -32.25 -7.84
C ILE A 773 -1.40 -30.86 -8.47
N LEU A 774 -1.57 -29.81 -7.66
CA LEU A 774 -1.72 -28.44 -8.17
C LEU A 774 -0.44 -27.93 -8.86
N LYS A 775 0.74 -28.33 -8.38
CA LYS A 775 2.03 -28.04 -9.04
C LYS A 775 2.21 -28.81 -10.33
N ASP A 776 1.68 -30.03 -10.43
CA ASP A 776 1.66 -30.79 -11.68
C ASP A 776 0.69 -30.13 -12.68
N ARG A 777 -0.38 -29.49 -12.19
CA ARG A 777 -1.31 -28.63 -12.95
C ARG A 777 -0.88 -27.15 -13.05
N LYS A 778 0.41 -26.84 -12.87
CA LYS A 778 0.94 -25.46 -12.85
C LYS A 778 0.51 -24.58 -14.02
N GLN A 779 0.30 -25.14 -15.21
CA GLN A 779 -0.14 -24.35 -16.37
C GLN A 779 -1.55 -23.75 -16.17
N GLN A 780 -2.47 -24.50 -15.58
CA GLN A 780 -3.80 -23.99 -15.22
C GLN A 780 -3.71 -22.89 -14.15
N PHE A 781 -2.88 -23.13 -13.13
CA PHE A 781 -2.65 -22.14 -12.07
C PHE A 781 -2.07 -20.83 -12.61
N VAL A 782 -1.01 -20.91 -13.43
CA VAL A 782 -0.34 -19.74 -13.99
C VAL A 782 -1.25 -18.99 -14.96
N ARG A 783 -2.08 -19.71 -15.75
CA ARG A 783 -3.12 -19.08 -16.58
C ARG A 783 -4.11 -18.30 -15.73
N CYS A 784 -4.70 -18.93 -14.72
CA CYS A 784 -5.67 -18.29 -13.82
C CYS A 784 -5.06 -17.04 -13.17
N LEU A 785 -3.85 -17.15 -12.61
CA LEU A 785 -3.15 -16.02 -12.01
C LEU A 785 -2.88 -14.89 -13.02
N THR A 786 -2.46 -15.24 -14.24
CA THR A 786 -2.19 -14.28 -15.32
C THR A 786 -3.46 -13.54 -15.71
N GLU A 787 -4.57 -14.24 -15.89
CA GLU A 787 -5.87 -13.65 -16.23
C GLU A 787 -6.38 -12.72 -15.12
N LYS A 788 -6.30 -13.15 -13.86
CA LYS A 788 -6.67 -12.34 -12.70
C LYS A 788 -5.82 -11.08 -12.59
N MET A 789 -4.50 -11.19 -12.75
CA MET A 789 -3.59 -10.06 -12.65
C MET A 789 -3.73 -9.10 -13.84
N LEU A 790 -3.95 -9.61 -15.05
CA LEU A 790 -4.20 -8.79 -16.23
C LEU A 790 -5.54 -8.05 -16.12
N THR A 791 -6.60 -8.72 -15.64
CA THR A 791 -7.90 -8.11 -15.32
C THR A 791 -7.71 -6.92 -14.36
N TYR A 792 -6.98 -7.13 -13.26
CA TYR A 792 -6.71 -6.08 -12.28
C TYR A 792 -5.87 -4.93 -12.86
N ALA A 793 -4.86 -5.24 -13.66
CA ALA A 793 -3.98 -4.24 -14.29
C ALA A 793 -4.73 -3.34 -15.29
N LEU A 794 -5.61 -3.94 -16.09
CA LEU A 794 -6.40 -3.22 -17.10
C LEU A 794 -7.61 -2.51 -16.48
N GLY A 795 -8.18 -3.05 -15.40
CA GLY A 795 -9.41 -2.52 -14.79
C GLY A 795 -10.65 -2.80 -15.64
N ARG A 796 -10.65 -3.91 -16.39
CA ARG A 796 -11.79 -4.43 -17.16
C ARG A 796 -11.74 -5.96 -17.23
N GLY A 797 -12.87 -6.59 -17.53
CA GLY A 797 -12.89 -8.02 -17.87
C GLY A 797 -12.02 -8.33 -19.10
N LEU A 798 -11.48 -9.55 -19.12
CA LEU A 798 -10.83 -10.10 -20.31
C LEU A 798 -11.87 -10.64 -21.28
N GLU A 799 -11.59 -10.50 -22.57
CA GLU A 799 -12.40 -11.01 -23.66
C GLU A 799 -11.57 -11.95 -24.53
N TYR A 800 -12.18 -12.56 -25.54
CA TYR A 800 -11.52 -13.51 -26.43
C TYR A 800 -10.21 -12.98 -27.03
N TYR A 801 -10.15 -11.68 -27.35
CA TYR A 801 -9.01 -11.03 -27.97
C TYR A 801 -7.82 -10.82 -27.00
N ASP A 802 -8.01 -10.99 -25.69
CA ASP A 802 -6.93 -10.93 -24.70
C ASP A 802 -6.19 -12.28 -24.55
N ARG A 803 -6.80 -13.40 -24.98
CA ARG A 803 -6.21 -14.75 -24.87
C ARG A 803 -4.81 -14.87 -25.51
N PRO A 804 -4.53 -14.33 -26.72
CA PRO A 804 -3.19 -14.36 -27.29
C PRO A 804 -2.14 -13.68 -26.38
N THR A 805 -2.54 -12.63 -25.66
CA THR A 805 -1.67 -11.95 -24.69
C THR A 805 -1.39 -12.84 -23.49
N VAL A 806 -2.42 -13.46 -22.92
CA VAL A 806 -2.29 -14.40 -21.81
C VAL A 806 -1.36 -15.55 -22.18
N ASP A 807 -1.53 -16.16 -23.36
CA ASP A 807 -0.72 -17.28 -23.84
C ASP A 807 0.76 -16.91 -23.98
N ARG A 808 1.05 -15.71 -24.51
CA ARG A 808 2.42 -15.17 -24.59
C ARG A 808 3.06 -14.99 -23.21
N ILE A 809 2.30 -14.46 -22.25
CA ILE A 809 2.78 -14.26 -20.87
C ILE A 809 3.10 -15.60 -20.20
N ILE A 810 2.22 -16.59 -20.35
CA ILE A 810 2.43 -17.95 -19.80
C ILE A 810 3.67 -18.59 -20.41
N ALA A 811 3.82 -18.53 -21.74
CA ALA A 811 5.00 -19.08 -22.42
C ALA A 811 6.30 -18.43 -21.94
N GLN A 812 6.29 -17.10 -21.70
CA GLN A 812 7.44 -16.40 -21.15
C GLN A 812 7.74 -16.86 -19.70
N LEU A 813 6.72 -16.96 -18.84
CA LEU A 813 6.86 -17.43 -17.47
C LEU A 813 7.47 -18.83 -17.41
N GLU A 814 7.02 -19.76 -18.26
CA GLU A 814 7.58 -21.10 -18.33
C GLU A 814 9.06 -21.10 -18.69
N SER A 815 9.47 -20.25 -19.64
CA SER A 815 10.86 -20.14 -20.07
C SER A 815 11.79 -19.48 -19.03
N GLU A 816 11.24 -18.66 -18.13
CA GLU A 816 11.99 -17.84 -17.18
C GLU A 816 11.76 -18.26 -15.71
N GLY A 817 11.33 -19.50 -15.48
CA GLY A 817 11.26 -20.10 -14.14
C GLY A 817 10.14 -19.55 -13.26
N TYR A 818 9.04 -19.10 -13.87
CA TYR A 818 7.81 -18.64 -13.21
C TYR A 818 8.00 -17.47 -12.23
N ARG A 819 8.98 -16.61 -12.50
CA ARG A 819 9.30 -15.45 -11.67
C ARG A 819 8.16 -14.41 -11.66
N SER A 820 7.85 -13.87 -10.49
CA SER A 820 6.79 -12.87 -10.34
C SER A 820 7.09 -11.57 -11.10
N SER A 821 8.36 -11.14 -11.17
CA SER A 821 8.74 -9.97 -11.96
C SER A 821 8.50 -10.15 -13.47
N ILE A 822 8.60 -11.39 -13.97
CA ILE A 822 8.35 -11.70 -15.38
C ILE A 822 6.85 -11.60 -15.69
N LEU A 823 5.98 -12.11 -14.83
CA LEU A 823 4.53 -11.95 -14.97
C LEU A 823 4.17 -10.46 -15.07
N ILE A 824 4.64 -9.67 -14.11
CA ILE A 824 4.35 -8.23 -14.04
C ILE A 824 4.94 -7.48 -15.24
N THR A 825 6.20 -7.77 -15.59
CA THR A 825 6.88 -7.11 -16.72
C THR A 825 6.22 -7.45 -18.05
N ALA A 826 5.79 -8.70 -18.24
CA ALA A 826 5.11 -9.15 -19.46
C ALA A 826 3.72 -8.50 -19.58
N ILE A 827 2.97 -8.36 -18.48
CA ILE A 827 1.72 -7.61 -18.46
C ILE A 827 1.94 -6.15 -18.89
N VAL A 828 2.90 -5.43 -18.30
CA VAL A 828 3.08 -4.01 -18.63
C VAL A 828 3.63 -3.80 -20.04
N LYS A 829 4.34 -4.79 -20.59
CA LYS A 829 4.84 -4.77 -21.98
C LYS A 829 3.79 -5.19 -23.01
N SER A 830 2.65 -5.72 -22.58
CA SER A 830 1.60 -6.24 -23.45
C SER A 830 0.86 -5.16 -24.23
N ASP A 831 0.29 -5.56 -25.36
CA ASP A 831 -0.52 -4.69 -26.22
C ASP A 831 -1.72 -4.07 -25.50
N PRO A 832 -2.57 -4.81 -24.74
CA PRO A 832 -3.69 -4.18 -24.02
C PRO A 832 -3.24 -3.17 -22.96
N PHE A 833 -2.01 -3.29 -22.44
CA PHE A 833 -1.48 -2.34 -21.46
C PHE A 833 -0.86 -1.08 -22.10
N ARG A 834 -0.30 -1.18 -23.31
CA ARG A 834 0.44 -0.09 -23.96
C ARG A 834 -0.24 0.55 -25.15
N LEU A 835 -1.20 -0.15 -25.74
CA LEU A 835 -1.94 0.31 -26.89
C LEU A 835 -3.39 0.59 -26.49
N ARG A 836 -4.07 1.29 -27.37
CA ARG A 836 -5.50 1.54 -27.35
C ARG A 836 -6.02 1.53 -28.78
N ARG A 837 -7.34 1.40 -28.93
CA ARG A 837 -8.05 1.70 -30.17
C ARG A 837 -9.23 2.64 -29.88
N GLY A 838 -9.73 3.30 -30.91
CA GLY A 838 -10.96 4.07 -30.86
C GLY A 838 -12.18 3.17 -30.60
N PHE A 839 -13.34 3.79 -30.43
CA PHE A 839 -14.59 3.04 -30.30
C PHE A 839 -14.90 2.33 -31.62
N LEU A 840 -15.16 1.03 -31.55
CA LEU A 840 -15.79 0.29 -32.64
C LEU A 840 -17.30 0.42 -32.43
N ASP A 841 -18.01 0.87 -33.47
CA ASP A 841 -19.47 1.00 -33.48
C ASP A 841 -20.18 -0.34 -33.23
#